data_AF-A0A921ZUF3-F1
#
_entry.id   AF-A0A921ZUF3-F1
#
_cell.length_a   1.000
_cell.length_b   1.000
_cell.length_c   1.000
_cell.angle_alpha   90.00
_cell.angle_beta   90.00
_cell.angle_gamma   90.00
#
_symmetry.space_group_name_H-M   'P 1'
#
loop_
_entity.id
_entity.type
_entity.pdbx_description
1 polymer ?
#
loop_
_entity_poly.entity_id
_entity_poly.type
_entity_poly.pdbx_seq_one_letter_code
_entity_poly.pdbx_strand_id
1 'polypeptide(L)'
;MRRGRETLLTLLEAFVYDPLVEWGGGGGGGKRRRTQRDVRAALAMMAVRAQELKHSLEAVTEQFLAVLPDIKDAADNWLKEHEELVSVETRLKDCHQQMTLIKEIEAYGSNLNNHPLYAISQKYSSYKQAKNAVDDSQKALVKILKDFDTQIENFANTAEVINGPQLMAWVQEFSGPDENEDAPIFEHIREFLTNAGQSSMISQCEAAEAELYQTMKNTHLLIRACLELLSQHVAVSQYFPQSHTEYHRIAMFRKFLAAALESKSPEVCREVSSQVNALVNSENNKADSSQQIVAYNYRLQTMNAEANASLTKAIERLQLEGGPDALVLAQEAYREAKANVGNWVRTEEGAASALESVVIGMLCALNRRYLMLENGAQSAGDCLVDLTSREGEWFLDDMSGLSMQAVELLSLLPLQSASAEDAAMSVAVECVRNANLLLADLVQLNYNFSTIILPEALKKIHSEDPSVLLMINELNAVIMNTPVPLNDLLQQLEMHLRYLIMDMESPANTAQLLAAELRQRYEALLTAPNTEVEGQAAGRMLLMGFNGLFASVELRARELADHLAIPISPAWRKIDHISESMHMSAALQSPVFRAVLEDIFLVRRVQTVAEVFAMCAQMACAFKGAGPAALFDDAALCKPVRRFTAEYVSRCVLGVHSKALASVLCLLLRRARLDLHAEVEQKEIGASWSVSLESLCEKVCGSGVLGNNQDTSGALARRSRELAAAVERLTAATNKAHGLLTAAHQRTLSTALHHWEKACTLAQKYALNVSPVEEALMEMLHPEGNIDTQWVENVSALLREMISQLTTDIGTRKSEVRTAWSALRSRVESLAAPAAARAQLAADVRAPLHVLQQANQEDNPAVEYVALEKKVVEQLKAISSVRDELGAVRAAAQAAHALLDHLPALHAMLLDLHKNWPSEINGRKLTRQTAVTTPAQRNACPNRQARAERSAVGAGVWKRVRLKLEGRDPDPARRPAPALQVEHIVSEATHPDNLCLMYEGWMAWV
;
A
#
# COMPACT_ATOMS: atom_id res chain seq x y z
N MET A 1 10.84 -61.34 36.20
CA MET A 1 10.61 -61.64 34.77
C MET A 1 11.56 -62.69 34.19
N ARG A 2 12.91 -62.60 34.28
CA ARG A 2 13.85 -63.53 33.61
C ARG A 2 13.51 -65.05 33.74
N ARG A 3 12.99 -65.51 34.89
CA ARG A 3 12.59 -66.92 35.15
C ARG A 3 11.31 -67.38 34.41
N GLY A 4 10.42 -66.46 34.04
CA GLY A 4 9.17 -66.74 33.29
C GLY A 4 9.17 -66.16 31.87
N ARG A 5 10.37 -65.90 31.32
CA ARG A 5 10.54 -65.21 30.03
C ARG A 5 9.92 -65.96 28.85
N GLU A 6 9.89 -67.29 28.89
CA GLU A 6 9.44 -68.11 27.76
C GLU A 6 7.93 -67.94 27.53
N THR A 7 7.13 -68.00 28.60
CA THR A 7 5.69 -67.69 28.56
C THR A 7 5.40 -66.29 27.99
N LEU A 8 6.16 -65.27 28.40
CA LEU A 8 6.01 -63.90 27.91
C LEU A 8 6.40 -63.76 26.43
N LEU A 9 7.46 -64.43 26.00
CA LEU A 9 7.92 -64.40 24.60
C LEU A 9 6.98 -65.18 23.68
N THR A 10 6.40 -66.31 24.12
CA THR A 10 5.39 -67.04 23.34
C THR A 10 4.11 -66.21 23.18
N LEU A 11 3.66 -65.51 24.23
CA LEU A 11 2.51 -64.60 24.14
C LEU A 11 2.80 -63.44 23.16
N LEU A 12 3.98 -62.83 23.27
CA LEU A 12 4.37 -61.75 22.38
C LEU A 12 4.54 -62.22 20.93
N GLU A 13 5.01 -63.46 20.72
CA GLU A 13 5.10 -64.05 19.37
C GLU A 13 3.72 -64.24 18.75
N ALA A 14 2.70 -64.64 19.51
CA ALA A 14 1.32 -64.72 19.02
C ALA A 14 0.82 -63.37 18.48
N PHE A 15 1.05 -62.25 19.18
CA PHE A 15 0.69 -60.92 18.69
C PHE A 15 1.44 -60.51 17.41
N VAL A 16 2.67 -61.00 17.18
CA VAL A 16 3.45 -60.70 15.95
C VAL A 16 2.90 -61.40 14.71
N TYR A 17 2.10 -62.45 14.89
CA TYR A 17 1.41 -63.19 13.83
C TYR A 17 -0.11 -62.90 13.77
N ASP A 18 -0.64 -62.06 14.65
CA ASP A 18 -2.06 -61.70 14.66
C ASP A 18 -2.39 -60.69 13.54
N PRO A 19 -3.23 -61.04 12.55
CA PRO A 19 -3.57 -60.15 11.45
C PRO A 19 -4.45 -58.96 11.85
N LEU A 20 -5.00 -58.94 13.07
CA LEU A 20 -5.75 -57.81 13.61
C LEU A 20 -4.86 -56.77 14.30
N VAL A 21 -3.56 -57.06 14.47
CA VAL A 21 -2.59 -56.14 15.10
C VAL A 21 -1.82 -55.38 14.02
N GLU A 22 -2.10 -54.08 13.89
CA GLU A 22 -1.44 -53.21 12.92
C GLU A 22 0.01 -52.86 13.32
N TRP A 23 0.96 -53.71 12.98
CA TRP A 23 2.39 -53.49 13.21
C TRP A 23 3.08 -52.48 12.26
N GLY A 24 2.33 -51.83 11.36
CA GLY A 24 2.86 -50.74 10.55
C GLY A 24 3.80 -51.10 9.40
N GLY A 25 3.58 -52.19 8.63
CA GLY A 25 4.18 -52.29 7.30
C GLY A 25 4.35 -53.67 6.66
N GLY A 26 3.74 -53.84 5.47
CA GLY A 26 3.95 -54.91 4.50
C GLY A 26 2.72 -54.99 3.56
N GLY A 27 2.82 -55.25 2.26
CA GLY A 27 3.96 -55.24 1.35
C GLY A 27 3.44 -55.26 -0.09
N GLY A 28 3.97 -54.43 -0.99
CA GLY A 28 3.47 -54.33 -2.37
C GLY A 28 3.87 -53.02 -3.05
N GLY A 29 4.46 -53.10 -4.24
CA GLY A 29 5.07 -51.98 -4.95
C GLY A 29 4.09 -51.02 -5.61
N GLY A 30 3.31 -50.28 -4.81
CA GLY A 30 2.59 -49.08 -5.25
C GLY A 30 3.16 -47.85 -4.54
N LYS A 31 3.30 -46.72 -5.24
CA LYS A 31 3.61 -45.43 -4.60
C LYS A 31 2.55 -45.13 -3.54
N ARG A 32 2.89 -45.28 -2.25
CA ARG A 32 2.03 -44.84 -1.15
C ARG A 32 1.76 -43.35 -1.32
N ARG A 33 0.50 -42.96 -1.52
CA ARG A 33 0.06 -41.58 -1.30
C ARG A 33 0.22 -41.33 0.21
N ARG A 34 1.30 -40.65 0.59
CA ARG A 34 1.63 -40.36 2.00
C ARG A 34 0.46 -39.61 2.63
N THR A 35 0.15 -39.95 3.88
CA THR A 35 -0.99 -39.38 4.58
C THR A 35 -0.67 -37.95 5.02
N GLN A 36 -1.70 -37.12 5.21
CA GLN A 36 -1.55 -35.76 5.73
C GLN A 36 -0.81 -35.72 7.08
N ARG A 37 -0.86 -36.82 7.85
CA ARG A 37 -0.11 -37.02 9.09
C ARG A 37 1.40 -37.14 8.87
N ASP A 38 1.83 -37.79 7.79
CA ASP A 38 3.25 -37.93 7.44
C ASP A 38 3.86 -36.57 7.06
N VAL A 39 3.09 -35.73 6.34
CA VAL A 39 3.49 -34.36 5.97
C VAL A 39 3.60 -33.48 7.21
N ARG A 40 2.60 -33.50 8.10
CA ARG A 40 2.64 -32.75 9.37
C ARG A 40 3.78 -33.20 10.29
N ALA A 41 4.05 -34.50 10.37
CA ALA A 41 5.20 -35.01 11.13
C ALA A 41 6.54 -34.57 10.52
N ALA A 42 6.66 -34.57 9.19
CA ALA A 42 7.85 -34.07 8.51
C ALA A 42 8.04 -32.55 8.68
N LEU A 43 6.97 -31.75 8.68
CA LEU A 43 7.03 -30.31 8.98
C LEU A 43 7.48 -30.05 10.43
N ALA A 44 6.95 -30.79 11.40
CA ALA A 44 7.38 -30.68 12.78
C ALA A 44 8.87 -31.07 12.94
N MET A 45 9.32 -32.13 12.26
CA MET A 45 10.74 -32.49 12.22
C MET A 45 11.61 -31.45 11.51
N MET A 46 11.13 -30.83 10.42
CA MET A 46 11.83 -29.70 9.78
C MET A 46 11.94 -28.50 10.72
N ALA A 47 10.88 -28.13 11.43
CA ALA A 47 10.89 -26.99 12.35
C ALA A 47 11.94 -27.16 13.46
N VAL A 48 11.99 -28.34 14.08
CA VAL A 48 13.00 -28.67 15.10
C VAL A 48 14.41 -28.66 14.49
N ARG A 49 14.62 -29.31 13.34
CA ARG A 49 15.95 -29.36 12.70
C ARG A 49 16.42 -28.00 12.20
N ALA A 50 15.52 -27.17 11.68
CA ALA A 50 15.83 -25.79 11.29
C ALA A 50 16.33 -24.97 12.49
N GLN A 51 15.66 -25.07 13.64
CA GLN A 51 16.05 -24.36 14.85
C GLN A 51 17.36 -24.88 15.46
N GLU A 52 17.58 -26.21 15.49
CA GLU A 52 18.84 -26.82 15.93
C GLU A 52 20.03 -26.42 15.05
N LEU A 53 19.86 -26.48 13.73
CA LEU A 53 20.93 -26.23 12.77
C LEU A 53 21.19 -24.73 12.55
N LYS A 54 20.28 -23.83 12.96
CA LYS A 54 20.34 -22.38 12.72
C LYS A 54 21.74 -21.79 12.90
N HIS A 55 22.29 -21.85 14.11
CA HIS A 55 23.60 -21.26 14.42
C HIS A 55 24.76 -21.91 13.67
N SER A 56 24.66 -23.22 13.38
CA SER A 56 25.69 -23.95 12.61
C SER A 56 25.64 -23.58 11.13
N LEU A 57 24.44 -23.37 10.59
CA LEU A 57 24.22 -22.95 9.21
C LEU A 57 24.57 -21.48 8.99
N GLU A 58 24.29 -20.63 9.97
CA GLU A 58 24.72 -19.23 10.05
C GLU A 58 26.25 -19.13 10.02
N ALA A 59 26.95 -19.80 10.94
CA ALA A 59 28.42 -19.80 10.99
C ALA A 59 29.08 -20.37 9.71
N VAL A 60 28.49 -21.41 9.10
CA VAL A 60 28.98 -21.94 7.81
C VAL A 60 28.69 -20.97 6.65
N THR A 61 27.56 -20.26 6.68
CA THR A 61 27.23 -19.24 5.66
C THR A 61 28.18 -18.05 5.76
N GLU A 62 28.48 -17.56 6.97
CA GLU A 62 29.49 -16.52 7.19
C GLU A 62 30.88 -16.94 6.69
N GLN A 63 31.31 -18.18 6.94
CA GLN A 63 32.58 -18.71 6.42
C GLN A 63 32.63 -18.72 4.89
N PHE A 64 31.51 -18.98 4.21
CA PHE A 64 31.43 -18.84 2.76
C PHE A 64 31.48 -17.36 2.32
N LEU A 65 30.68 -16.49 2.94
CA LEU A 65 30.64 -15.06 2.60
C LEU A 65 31.98 -14.35 2.82
N ALA A 66 32.80 -14.82 3.75
CA ALA A 66 34.17 -14.31 3.96
C ALA A 66 35.18 -14.77 2.88
N VAL A 67 34.96 -15.91 2.21
CA VAL A 67 35.94 -16.53 1.30
C VAL A 67 35.56 -16.38 -0.18
N LEU A 68 34.26 -16.32 -0.51
CA LEU A 68 33.78 -16.18 -1.88
C LEU A 68 34.23 -14.88 -2.59
N PRO A 69 34.31 -13.70 -1.92
CA PRO A 69 34.86 -12.49 -2.53
C PRO A 69 36.33 -12.65 -2.92
N ASP A 70 37.17 -13.16 -2.01
CA ASP A 70 38.59 -13.42 -2.26
C ASP A 70 38.83 -14.35 -3.46
N ILE A 71 37.95 -15.33 -3.68
CA ILE A 71 38.01 -16.26 -4.83
C ILE A 71 37.59 -15.56 -6.12
N LYS A 72 36.52 -14.76 -6.06
CA LYS A 72 36.05 -13.98 -7.21
C LYS A 72 37.15 -13.00 -7.66
N ASP A 73 37.71 -12.23 -6.74
CA ASP A 73 38.74 -11.24 -7.05
C ASP A 73 40.04 -11.91 -7.57
N ALA A 74 40.43 -13.06 -7.01
CA ALA A 74 41.56 -13.84 -7.53
C ALA A 74 41.29 -14.43 -8.92
N ALA A 75 40.05 -14.83 -9.21
CA ALA A 75 39.65 -15.34 -10.53
C ALA A 75 39.55 -14.23 -11.58
N ASP A 76 38.98 -13.08 -11.22
CA ASP A 76 38.91 -11.88 -12.08
C ASP A 76 40.32 -11.36 -12.39
N ASN A 77 41.24 -11.39 -11.41
CA ASN A 77 42.66 -11.08 -11.64
C ASN A 77 43.35 -12.08 -12.59
N TRP A 78 43.12 -13.39 -12.45
CA TRP A 78 43.65 -14.38 -13.41
C TRP A 78 43.06 -14.17 -14.81
N LEU A 79 41.75 -13.88 -14.91
CA LEU A 79 41.08 -13.63 -16.19
C LEU A 79 41.69 -12.42 -16.90
N LYS A 80 41.94 -11.33 -16.17
CA LYS A 80 42.62 -10.13 -16.67
C LYS A 80 44.02 -10.45 -17.20
N GLU A 81 44.88 -11.06 -16.38
CA GLU A 81 46.26 -11.36 -16.80
C GLU A 81 46.31 -12.39 -17.95
N HIS A 82 45.34 -13.31 -18.03
CA HIS A 82 45.19 -14.24 -19.15
C HIS A 82 44.74 -13.54 -20.44
N GLU A 83 43.81 -12.59 -20.36
CA GLU A 83 43.37 -11.79 -21.51
C GLU A 83 44.50 -10.87 -22.02
N GLU A 84 45.24 -10.24 -21.11
CA GLU A 84 46.44 -9.46 -21.45
C GLU A 84 47.51 -10.35 -22.11
N LEU A 85 47.78 -11.56 -21.58
CA LEU A 85 48.68 -12.52 -22.21
C LEU A 85 48.22 -12.92 -23.62
N VAL A 86 46.93 -13.24 -23.81
CA VAL A 86 46.38 -13.60 -25.13
C VAL A 86 46.48 -12.42 -26.11
N SER A 87 46.31 -11.18 -25.64
CA SER A 87 46.50 -9.95 -26.43
C SER A 87 47.96 -9.77 -26.88
N VAL A 88 48.94 -10.02 -26.01
CA VAL A 88 50.36 -9.95 -26.40
C VAL A 88 50.74 -11.12 -27.32
N GLU A 89 50.21 -12.33 -27.09
CA GLU A 89 50.45 -13.48 -27.97
C GLU A 89 49.84 -13.34 -29.36
N THR A 90 48.66 -12.72 -29.50
CA THR A 90 48.08 -12.40 -30.82
C THR A 90 48.89 -11.33 -31.51
N ARG A 91 49.28 -10.25 -30.82
CA ARG A 91 50.20 -9.23 -31.36
C ARG A 91 51.53 -9.83 -31.83
N LEU A 92 52.12 -10.79 -31.09
CA LEU A 92 53.34 -11.47 -31.51
C LEU A 92 53.11 -12.36 -32.76
N LYS A 93 51.96 -13.05 -32.85
CA LYS A 93 51.60 -13.83 -34.05
C LYS A 93 51.42 -12.91 -35.26
N ASP A 94 50.76 -11.77 -35.09
CA ASP A 94 50.56 -10.78 -36.14
C ASP A 94 51.89 -10.17 -36.60
N CYS A 95 52.79 -9.82 -35.68
CA CYS A 95 54.14 -9.36 -36.02
C CYS A 95 54.98 -10.44 -36.74
N HIS A 96 54.86 -11.72 -36.38
CA HIS A 96 55.52 -12.81 -37.12
C HIS A 96 54.94 -13.00 -38.53
N GLN A 97 53.62 -12.85 -38.71
CA GLN A 97 53.00 -12.86 -40.04
C GLN A 97 53.46 -11.67 -40.88
N GLN A 98 53.51 -10.47 -40.30
CA GLN A 98 54.07 -9.26 -40.94
C GLN A 98 55.54 -9.43 -41.32
N MET A 99 56.36 -10.03 -40.46
CA MET A 99 57.77 -10.37 -40.72
C MET A 99 57.92 -11.43 -41.83
N THR A 100 56.97 -12.37 -41.95
CA THR A 100 56.96 -13.36 -43.04
C THR A 100 56.65 -12.70 -44.37
N LEU A 101 55.62 -11.85 -44.41
CA LEU A 101 55.24 -11.05 -45.60
C LEU A 101 56.36 -10.09 -46.02
N ILE A 102 57.12 -9.51 -45.08
CA ILE A 102 58.27 -8.67 -45.38
C ILE A 102 59.46 -9.47 -45.93
N LYS A 103 59.74 -10.67 -45.40
CA LYS A 103 60.77 -11.55 -45.98
C LYS A 103 60.40 -12.06 -47.37
N GLU A 104 59.11 -12.25 -47.64
CA GLU A 104 58.61 -12.49 -49.00
C GLU A 104 58.89 -11.29 -49.91
N ILE A 105 58.62 -10.05 -49.46
CA ILE A 105 58.95 -8.81 -50.20
C ILE A 105 60.47 -8.67 -50.44
N GLU A 106 61.30 -8.88 -49.40
CA GLU A 106 62.78 -8.84 -49.49
C GLU A 106 63.29 -9.82 -50.58
N ALA A 107 62.61 -10.96 -50.80
CA ALA A 107 62.97 -11.95 -51.81
C ALA A 107 62.60 -11.56 -53.27
N TYR A 108 61.68 -10.59 -53.49
CA TYR A 108 61.33 -10.11 -54.84
C TYR A 108 62.30 -9.05 -55.39
N GLY A 109 63.15 -8.46 -54.55
CA GLY A 109 64.25 -7.57 -54.95
C GLY A 109 63.80 -6.44 -55.89
N SER A 110 64.45 -6.31 -57.05
CA SER A 110 64.19 -5.23 -58.01
C SER A 110 62.84 -5.31 -58.76
N ASN A 111 62.03 -6.36 -58.54
CA ASN A 111 60.74 -6.56 -59.22
C ASN A 111 59.51 -6.26 -58.34
N LEU A 112 59.68 -5.48 -57.25
CA LEU A 112 58.65 -5.13 -56.26
C LEU A 112 57.30 -4.68 -56.87
N ASN A 113 57.34 -3.96 -57.99
CA ASN A 113 56.18 -3.35 -58.65
C ASN A 113 55.14 -4.37 -59.17
N ASN A 114 55.51 -5.64 -59.34
CA ASN A 114 54.62 -6.70 -59.81
C ASN A 114 53.99 -7.53 -58.66
N HIS A 115 54.29 -7.23 -57.40
CA HIS A 115 53.80 -8.02 -56.28
C HIS A 115 52.35 -7.67 -55.89
N PRO A 116 51.46 -8.66 -55.59
CA PRO A 116 50.08 -8.39 -55.15
C PRO A 116 49.96 -7.48 -53.92
N LEU A 117 51.02 -7.38 -53.10
CA LEU A 117 51.05 -6.49 -51.93
C LEU A 117 51.07 -4.99 -52.28
N TYR A 118 51.47 -4.60 -53.51
CA TYR A 118 51.46 -3.19 -53.94
C TYR A 118 50.03 -2.59 -53.89
N ALA A 119 48.99 -3.42 -54.08
CA ALA A 119 47.59 -3.05 -53.91
C ALA A 119 47.01 -3.40 -52.51
N ILE A 120 47.74 -4.12 -51.66
CA ILE A 120 47.29 -4.46 -50.30
C ILE A 120 47.57 -3.32 -49.32
N SER A 121 48.53 -2.43 -49.58
CA SER A 121 48.63 -1.14 -48.87
C SER A 121 47.25 -0.43 -48.82
N GLN A 122 46.57 -0.31 -49.95
CA GLN A 122 45.23 0.29 -50.06
C GLN A 122 44.08 -0.58 -49.48
N LYS A 123 44.21 -1.92 -49.48
CA LYS A 123 43.17 -2.83 -48.94
C LYS A 123 43.28 -3.04 -47.42
N TYR A 124 44.50 -3.02 -46.89
CA TYR A 124 44.77 -3.12 -45.46
C TYR A 124 44.56 -1.77 -44.76
N SER A 125 44.88 -0.64 -45.41
CA SER A 125 44.49 0.67 -44.88
C SER A 125 42.97 0.78 -44.73
N SER A 126 42.20 0.41 -45.76
CA SER A 126 40.73 0.41 -45.71
C SER A 126 40.14 -0.61 -44.72
N TYR A 127 40.71 -1.82 -44.59
CA TYR A 127 40.30 -2.76 -43.53
C TYR A 127 40.61 -2.25 -42.11
N LYS A 128 41.82 -1.72 -41.88
CA LYS A 128 42.23 -1.18 -40.58
C LYS A 128 41.42 0.08 -40.23
N GLN A 129 41.15 0.93 -41.21
CA GLN A 129 40.26 2.09 -41.08
C GLN A 129 38.84 1.65 -40.71
N ALA A 130 38.30 0.62 -41.35
CA ALA A 130 36.98 0.07 -41.02
C ALA A 130 36.95 -0.57 -39.61
N LYS A 131 37.96 -1.37 -39.23
CA LYS A 131 38.02 -1.97 -37.90
C LYS A 131 38.16 -0.93 -36.79
N ASN A 132 39.09 0.02 -36.95
CA ASN A 132 39.25 1.12 -35.99
C ASN A 132 37.97 1.95 -35.90
N ALA A 133 37.32 2.27 -37.03
CA ALA A 133 36.05 2.98 -37.03
C ALA A 133 34.95 2.22 -36.27
N VAL A 134 34.91 0.89 -36.33
CA VAL A 134 33.97 0.07 -35.55
C VAL A 134 34.34 0.09 -34.06
N ASP A 135 35.61 -0.16 -33.70
CA ASP A 135 36.07 -0.19 -32.31
C ASP A 135 35.90 1.18 -31.62
N ASP A 136 36.17 2.27 -32.33
CA ASP A 136 36.03 3.64 -31.81
C ASP A 136 34.56 4.09 -31.77
N SER A 137 33.73 3.68 -32.74
CA SER A 137 32.27 3.84 -32.65
C SER A 137 31.71 3.07 -31.45
N GLN A 138 32.16 1.84 -31.20
CA GLN A 138 31.70 1.05 -30.06
C GLN A 138 32.05 1.75 -28.73
N LYS A 139 33.27 2.28 -28.59
CA LYS A 139 33.67 3.07 -27.39
C LYS A 139 32.82 4.33 -27.23
N ALA A 140 32.53 5.05 -28.31
CA ALA A 140 31.68 6.24 -28.28
C ALA A 140 30.25 5.91 -27.83
N LEU A 141 29.65 4.84 -28.37
CA LEU A 141 28.31 4.38 -27.98
C LEU A 141 28.26 3.90 -26.52
N VAL A 142 29.30 3.21 -26.03
CA VAL A 142 29.42 2.82 -24.60
C VAL A 142 29.51 4.05 -23.69
N LYS A 143 30.25 5.09 -24.08
CA LYS A 143 30.31 6.35 -23.33
C LYS A 143 28.93 7.01 -23.25
N ILE A 144 28.24 7.16 -24.38
CA ILE A 144 26.89 7.76 -24.44
C ILE A 144 25.89 6.97 -23.58
N LEU A 145 25.97 5.63 -23.58
CA LEU A 145 25.13 4.79 -22.73
C LEU A 145 25.38 5.07 -21.24
N LYS A 146 26.65 5.19 -20.81
CA LYS A 146 27.01 5.54 -19.43
C LYS A 146 26.56 6.95 -19.04
N ASP A 147 26.65 7.91 -19.97
CA ASP A 147 26.17 9.28 -19.74
C ASP A 147 24.64 9.29 -19.53
N PHE A 148 23.88 8.43 -20.25
CA PHE A 148 22.44 8.24 -20.03
C PHE A 148 22.11 7.53 -18.71
N ASP A 149 22.84 6.47 -18.33
CA ASP A 149 22.67 5.82 -17.02
C ASP A 149 22.84 6.83 -15.88
N THR A 150 23.91 7.64 -15.94
CA THR A 150 24.22 8.68 -14.94
C THR A 150 23.10 9.74 -14.84
N GLN A 151 22.49 10.12 -15.97
CA GLN A 151 21.37 11.07 -15.97
C GLN A 151 20.10 10.47 -15.35
N ILE A 152 19.83 9.18 -15.58
CA ILE A 152 18.69 8.47 -14.99
C ILE A 152 18.87 8.32 -13.47
N GLU A 153 20.06 7.90 -13.01
CA GLU A 153 20.39 7.79 -11.58
C GLU A 153 20.27 9.13 -10.85
N ASN A 154 20.84 10.21 -11.41
CA ASN A 154 20.74 11.55 -10.82
C ASN A 154 19.29 12.04 -10.72
N PHE A 155 18.45 11.75 -11.72
CA PHE A 155 17.02 12.08 -11.68
C PHE A 155 16.29 11.29 -10.59
N ALA A 156 16.55 9.98 -10.48
CA ALA A 156 15.93 9.12 -9.46
C ALA A 156 16.30 9.56 -8.04
N ASN A 157 17.59 9.77 -7.76
CA ASN A 157 18.09 10.23 -6.46
C ASN A 157 17.50 11.60 -6.09
N THR A 158 17.42 12.52 -7.07
CA THR A 158 16.81 13.85 -6.86
C THR A 158 15.32 13.73 -6.58
N ALA A 159 14.60 12.88 -7.33
CA ALA A 159 13.17 12.65 -7.10
C ALA A 159 12.89 12.05 -5.71
N GLU A 160 13.73 11.13 -5.24
CA GLU A 160 13.63 10.53 -3.90
C GLU A 160 13.85 11.56 -2.79
N VAL A 161 14.91 12.38 -2.87
CA VAL A 161 15.21 13.41 -1.85
C VAL A 161 14.08 14.43 -1.73
N ILE A 162 13.53 14.91 -2.86
CA ILE A 162 12.55 16.01 -2.84
C ILE A 162 11.11 15.48 -2.58
N ASN A 163 10.76 14.25 -2.98
CA ASN A 163 9.49 13.61 -2.57
C ASN A 163 9.54 13.00 -1.16
N GLY A 164 10.73 12.82 -0.59
CA GLY A 164 10.94 12.31 0.76
C GLY A 164 10.71 13.35 1.87
N PRO A 165 10.96 12.97 3.14
CA PRO A 165 10.70 13.83 4.29
C PRO A 165 11.62 15.06 4.37
N GLN A 166 12.74 15.07 3.64
CA GLN A 166 13.78 16.10 3.73
C GLN A 166 13.25 17.51 3.38
N LEU A 167 12.38 17.62 2.37
CA LEU A 167 11.78 18.91 2.02
C LEU A 167 10.89 19.46 3.14
N MET A 168 10.12 18.59 3.80
CA MET A 168 9.26 18.99 4.92
C MET A 168 10.08 19.40 6.14
N ALA A 169 11.24 18.78 6.36
CA ALA A 169 12.19 19.20 7.40
C ALA A 169 12.70 20.63 7.14
N TRP A 170 13.14 20.95 5.91
CA TRP A 170 13.53 22.32 5.55
C TRP A 170 12.36 23.31 5.67
N VAL A 171 11.16 22.95 5.21
CA VAL A 171 9.99 23.83 5.36
C VAL A 171 9.71 24.13 6.84
N GLN A 172 9.80 23.14 7.74
CA GLN A 172 9.62 23.36 9.18
C GLN A 172 10.73 24.24 9.79
N GLU A 173 11.99 23.99 9.43
CA GLU A 173 13.17 24.76 9.87
C GLU A 173 13.04 26.25 9.55
N PHE A 174 12.54 26.61 8.37
CA PHE A 174 12.40 28.01 7.91
C PHE A 174 10.96 28.58 8.03
N SER A 175 10.06 27.93 8.78
CA SER A 175 8.67 28.41 8.98
C SER A 175 8.37 28.98 10.37
N GLY A 176 9.24 28.79 11.36
CA GLY A 176 9.03 29.27 12.73
C GLY A 176 9.11 30.80 12.85
N PRO A 177 8.54 31.40 13.92
CA PRO A 177 8.81 32.79 14.28
C PRO A 177 10.23 32.94 14.83
N ASP A 178 10.99 33.91 14.34
CA ASP A 178 12.35 34.21 14.82
C ASP A 178 12.32 34.93 16.19
N GLU A 179 12.09 34.17 17.27
CA GLU A 179 12.05 34.70 18.64
C GLU A 179 13.43 35.20 19.17
N ASN A 180 14.51 35.05 18.40
CA ASN A 180 15.88 35.31 18.83
C ASN A 180 16.59 36.52 18.14
N GLU A 181 15.95 37.22 17.17
CA GLU A 181 16.63 38.27 16.39
C GLU A 181 16.72 39.66 17.07
N ASP A 182 15.91 39.96 18.09
CA ASP A 182 15.78 41.34 18.64
C ASP A 182 16.88 41.76 19.65
N ALA A 183 17.96 40.98 19.80
CA ALA A 183 19.04 41.30 20.74
C ALA A 183 20.16 42.13 20.06
N PRO A 184 20.29 43.45 20.32
CA PRO A 184 21.34 44.27 19.70
C PRO A 184 22.75 43.79 20.07
N ILE A 185 23.51 43.38 19.06
CA ILE A 185 24.85 42.80 19.14
C ILE A 185 25.82 43.79 19.79
N PHE A 186 25.67 45.08 19.49
CA PHE A 186 26.60 46.13 19.93
C PHE A 186 26.23 46.83 21.24
N GLU A 187 25.09 46.51 21.89
CA GLU A 187 24.69 47.09 23.19
C GLU A 187 25.82 47.00 24.23
N HIS A 188 26.44 45.83 24.36
CA HIS A 188 27.53 45.53 25.29
C HIS A 188 28.81 46.36 25.07
N ILE A 189 28.96 47.02 23.91
CA ILE A 189 30.15 47.80 23.53
C ILE A 189 29.82 49.32 23.42
N ARG A 190 28.52 49.67 23.36
CA ARG A 190 28.00 51.05 23.27
C ARG A 190 28.53 51.97 24.36
N GLU A 191 28.56 51.51 25.62
CA GLU A 191 29.07 52.29 26.75
C GLU A 191 30.59 52.55 26.63
N PHE A 192 31.38 51.55 26.25
CA PHE A 192 32.82 51.68 26.06
C PHE A 192 33.17 52.67 24.94
N LEU A 193 32.52 52.58 23.78
CA LEU A 193 32.78 53.48 22.65
C LEU A 193 32.33 54.92 22.94
N THR A 194 31.26 55.08 23.72
CA THR A 194 30.77 56.40 24.16
C THR A 194 31.79 57.05 25.10
N ASN A 195 32.29 56.30 26.09
CA ASN A 195 33.34 56.75 27.01
C ASN A 195 34.69 57.03 26.31
N ALA A 196 34.97 56.37 25.18
CA ALA A 196 36.13 56.63 24.33
C ALA A 196 35.96 57.82 23.34
N GLY A 197 34.79 58.46 23.30
CA GLY A 197 34.50 59.58 22.39
C GLY A 197 34.30 59.17 20.91
N GLN A 198 34.06 57.90 20.63
CA GLN A 198 33.96 57.32 19.27
C GLN A 198 32.50 57.23 18.79
N SER A 199 31.72 58.31 18.92
CA SER A 199 30.28 58.32 18.58
C SER A 199 29.98 58.02 17.10
N SER A 200 30.89 58.39 16.18
CA SER A 200 30.78 58.02 14.76
C SER A 200 30.92 56.52 14.53
N MET A 201 31.74 55.82 15.34
CA MET A 201 31.90 54.37 15.26
C MET A 201 30.62 53.65 15.71
N ILE A 202 29.96 54.14 16.76
CA ILE A 202 28.67 53.59 17.25
C ILE A 202 27.62 53.65 16.13
N SER A 203 27.46 54.81 15.48
CA SER A 203 26.50 54.96 14.38
C SER A 203 26.84 54.08 13.17
N GLN A 204 28.12 53.79 12.91
CA GLN A 204 28.54 52.84 11.87
C GLN A 204 28.23 51.39 12.26
N CYS A 205 28.44 51.01 13.53
CA CYS A 205 28.06 49.70 14.04
C CYS A 205 26.54 49.48 13.97
N GLU A 206 25.73 50.45 14.41
CA GLU A 206 24.26 50.37 14.37
C GLU A 206 23.73 50.33 12.92
N ALA A 207 24.36 51.05 11.99
CA ALA A 207 23.98 50.98 10.57
C ALA A 207 24.34 49.62 9.93
N ALA A 208 25.53 49.09 10.21
CA ALA A 208 25.95 47.78 9.72
C ALA A 208 25.13 46.64 10.35
N GLU A 209 24.72 46.78 11.60
CA GLU A 209 23.80 45.88 12.29
C GLU A 209 22.40 45.89 11.65
N ALA A 210 21.85 47.07 11.37
CA ALA A 210 20.58 47.20 10.65
C ALA A 210 20.64 46.62 9.22
N GLU A 211 21.75 46.81 8.50
CA GLU A 211 21.97 46.22 7.17
C GLU A 211 22.09 44.68 7.26
N LEU A 212 22.76 44.15 8.29
CA LEU A 212 22.87 42.71 8.54
C LEU A 212 21.49 42.09 8.82
N TYR A 213 20.71 42.63 9.76
CA TYR A 213 19.36 42.15 10.05
C TYR A 213 18.43 42.25 8.83
N GLN A 214 18.48 43.35 8.09
CA GLN A 214 17.69 43.50 6.86
C GLN A 214 18.09 42.48 5.79
N THR A 215 19.38 42.13 5.70
CA THR A 215 19.91 41.11 4.78
C THR A 215 19.51 39.70 5.21
N MET A 216 19.59 39.40 6.50
CA MET A 216 19.20 38.11 7.09
C MET A 216 17.70 37.86 6.88
N LYS A 217 16.85 38.85 7.19
CA LYS A 217 15.41 38.84 6.91
C LYS A 217 15.08 38.67 5.42
N ASN A 218 15.78 39.38 4.54
CA ASN A 218 15.59 39.21 3.09
C ASN A 218 16.00 37.79 2.64
N THR A 219 17.08 37.25 3.18
CA THR A 219 17.57 35.89 2.89
C THR A 219 16.57 34.84 3.37
N HIS A 220 16.01 34.99 4.58
CA HIS A 220 14.96 34.12 5.11
C HIS A 220 13.72 34.12 4.23
N LEU A 221 13.24 35.30 3.81
CA LEU A 221 12.11 35.44 2.89
C LEU A 221 12.38 34.79 1.53
N LEU A 222 13.60 34.91 1.00
CA LEU A 222 14.03 34.25 -0.24
C LEU A 222 14.10 32.73 -0.10
N ILE A 223 14.68 32.21 0.99
CA ILE A 223 14.73 30.77 1.28
C ILE A 223 13.32 30.21 1.37
N ARG A 224 12.43 30.87 2.12
CA ARG A 224 11.02 30.48 2.24
C ARG A 224 10.31 30.47 0.90
N ALA A 225 10.47 31.52 0.08
CA ALA A 225 9.89 31.56 -1.27
C ALA A 225 10.43 30.44 -2.18
N CYS A 226 11.72 30.11 -2.08
CA CYS A 226 12.32 28.99 -2.81
C CYS A 226 11.78 27.63 -2.34
N LEU A 227 11.60 27.42 -1.03
CA LEU A 227 11.02 26.21 -0.44
C LEU A 227 9.53 26.07 -0.78
N GLU A 228 8.78 27.17 -0.80
CA GLU A 228 7.39 27.19 -1.26
C GLU A 228 7.29 26.81 -2.75
N LEU A 229 8.14 27.36 -3.63
CA LEU A 229 8.22 26.98 -5.04
C LEU A 229 8.63 25.51 -5.24
N LEU A 230 9.59 25.01 -4.45
CA LEU A 230 10.04 23.62 -4.49
C LEU A 230 8.93 22.66 -4.02
N SER A 231 8.18 23.03 -2.99
CA SER A 231 7.02 22.28 -2.50
C SER A 231 5.88 22.25 -3.51
N GLN A 232 5.64 23.35 -4.22
CA GLN A 232 4.70 23.39 -5.35
C GLN A 232 5.17 22.48 -6.49
N HIS A 233 6.46 22.49 -6.83
CA HIS A 233 7.02 21.59 -7.85
C HIS A 233 6.84 20.10 -7.47
N VAL A 234 7.10 19.72 -6.21
CA VAL A 234 6.84 18.36 -5.71
C VAL A 234 5.37 17.99 -5.86
N ALA A 235 4.47 18.84 -5.37
CA ALA A 235 3.03 18.61 -5.43
C ALA A 235 2.53 18.38 -6.87
N VAL A 236 3.08 19.09 -7.86
CA VAL A 236 2.82 18.83 -9.29
C VAL A 236 3.45 17.53 -9.76
N SER A 237 4.72 17.27 -9.43
CA SER A 237 5.46 16.10 -9.92
C SER A 237 4.80 14.77 -9.53
N GLN A 238 4.05 14.74 -8.43
CA GLN A 238 3.27 13.59 -7.98
C GLN A 238 2.07 13.24 -8.88
N TYR A 239 1.71 14.07 -9.85
CA TYR A 239 0.71 13.78 -10.90
C TYR A 239 1.35 13.32 -12.22
N PHE A 240 2.69 13.29 -12.31
CA PHE A 240 3.38 12.92 -13.55
C PHE A 240 3.23 11.41 -13.82
N PRO A 241 2.76 10.98 -15.01
CA PRO A 241 2.50 9.56 -15.28
C PRO A 241 3.79 8.74 -15.33
N GLN A 242 3.84 7.59 -14.65
CA GLN A 242 5.01 6.70 -14.65
C GLN A 242 5.42 6.27 -16.06
N SER A 243 4.46 6.00 -16.96
CA SER A 243 4.77 5.62 -18.35
C SER A 243 5.56 6.70 -19.10
N HIS A 244 5.32 7.99 -18.83
CA HIS A 244 6.06 9.08 -19.48
C HIS A 244 7.53 9.14 -19.04
N THR A 245 7.86 8.62 -17.85
CA THR A 245 9.24 8.44 -17.37
C THR A 245 9.90 7.23 -18.04
N GLU A 246 9.20 6.10 -18.13
CA GLU A 246 9.70 4.87 -18.79
C GLU A 246 9.94 5.07 -20.30
N TYR A 247 9.02 5.75 -20.99
CA TYR A 247 9.13 6.08 -22.41
C TYR A 247 9.90 7.39 -22.67
N HIS A 248 10.55 7.97 -21.65
CA HIS A 248 11.36 9.16 -21.83
C HIS A 248 12.50 8.91 -22.83
N ARG A 249 12.84 9.93 -23.61
CA ARG A 249 13.83 9.84 -24.71
C ARG A 249 15.16 9.23 -24.26
N ILE A 250 15.67 9.65 -23.10
CA ILE A 250 16.92 9.14 -22.53
C ILE A 250 16.82 7.63 -22.23
N ALA A 251 15.73 7.19 -21.58
CA ALA A 251 15.50 5.78 -21.28
C ALA A 251 15.35 4.91 -22.55
N MET A 252 14.61 5.41 -23.54
CA MET A 252 14.43 4.73 -24.83
C MET A 252 15.73 4.68 -25.65
N PHE A 253 16.48 5.78 -25.75
CA PHE A 253 17.78 5.80 -26.43
C PHE A 253 18.79 4.88 -25.75
N ARG A 254 18.84 4.87 -24.40
CA ARG A 254 19.65 3.95 -23.60
C ARG A 254 19.30 2.49 -23.88
N LYS A 255 18.00 2.14 -23.95
CA LYS A 255 17.51 0.81 -24.34
C LYS A 255 17.93 0.41 -25.76
N PHE A 256 17.83 1.33 -26.72
CA PHE A 256 18.24 1.07 -28.11
C PHE A 256 19.76 0.91 -28.26
N LEU A 257 20.55 1.74 -27.56
CA LEU A 257 22.01 1.66 -27.53
C LEU A 257 22.50 0.34 -26.94
N ALA A 258 21.88 -0.13 -25.84
CA ALA A 258 22.20 -1.43 -25.25
C ALA A 258 22.00 -2.57 -26.27
N ALA A 259 20.84 -2.63 -26.93
CA ALA A 259 20.54 -3.65 -27.94
C ALA A 259 21.49 -3.62 -29.14
N ALA A 260 21.92 -2.44 -29.59
CA ALA A 260 22.93 -2.31 -30.65
C ALA A 260 24.33 -2.82 -30.21
N LEU A 261 24.73 -2.52 -28.97
CA LEU A 261 26.03 -2.93 -28.41
C LEU A 261 26.11 -4.43 -28.10
N GLU A 262 25.02 -5.03 -27.64
CA GLU A 262 24.94 -6.48 -27.36
C GLU A 262 24.96 -7.32 -28.64
N SER A 263 24.15 -6.96 -29.63
CA SER A 263 23.96 -7.76 -30.85
C SER A 263 25.13 -7.68 -31.83
N LYS A 264 25.83 -6.54 -31.88
CA LYS A 264 26.93 -6.23 -32.82
C LYS A 264 26.59 -6.49 -34.31
N SER A 265 25.29 -6.50 -34.65
CA SER A 265 24.82 -6.74 -36.02
C SER A 265 24.54 -5.43 -36.76
N PRO A 266 24.98 -5.29 -38.02
CA PRO A 266 24.64 -4.13 -38.85
C PRO A 266 23.16 -4.07 -39.22
N GLU A 267 22.38 -5.16 -39.09
CA GLU A 267 20.91 -5.11 -39.20
C GLU A 267 20.30 -4.43 -37.98
N VAL A 268 20.70 -4.82 -36.77
CA VAL A 268 20.16 -4.25 -35.52
C VAL A 268 20.53 -2.77 -35.40
N CYS A 269 21.73 -2.36 -35.81
CA CYS A 269 22.09 -0.94 -35.87
C CYS A 269 21.22 -0.14 -36.86
N ARG A 270 20.82 -0.74 -37.99
CA ARG A 270 19.87 -0.12 -38.95
C ARG A 270 18.45 -0.04 -38.37
N GLU A 271 18.02 -1.08 -37.65
CA GLU A 271 16.72 -1.10 -36.97
C GLU A 271 16.66 -0.03 -35.86
N VAL A 272 17.66 0.01 -34.98
CA VAL A 272 17.81 1.04 -33.93
C VAL A 272 17.84 2.44 -34.52
N SER A 273 18.56 2.68 -35.62
CA SER A 273 18.56 3.97 -36.30
C SER A 273 17.16 4.34 -36.82
N SER A 274 16.41 3.37 -37.37
CA SER A 274 15.01 3.58 -37.77
C SER A 274 14.10 3.88 -36.56
N GLN A 275 14.29 3.20 -35.43
CA GLN A 275 13.52 3.42 -34.19
C GLN A 275 13.81 4.81 -33.61
N VAL A 276 15.07 5.24 -33.55
CA VAL A 276 15.47 6.61 -33.13
C VAL A 276 14.86 7.66 -34.07
N ASN A 277 14.99 7.49 -35.39
CA ASN A 277 14.41 8.41 -36.36
C ASN A 277 12.89 8.49 -36.24
N ALA A 278 12.20 7.38 -35.99
CA ALA A 278 10.76 7.38 -35.74
C ALA A 278 10.38 8.12 -34.43
N LEU A 279 11.16 7.95 -33.36
CA LEU A 279 10.94 8.61 -32.07
C LEU A 279 11.22 10.13 -32.11
N VAL A 280 12.19 10.57 -32.92
CA VAL A 280 12.45 11.99 -33.19
C VAL A 280 11.36 12.58 -34.09
N ASN A 281 11.03 11.93 -35.20
CA ASN A 281 10.02 12.40 -36.14
C ASN A 281 8.57 12.32 -35.61
N SER A 282 8.32 11.50 -34.58
CA SER A 282 7.01 11.38 -33.92
C SER A 282 6.52 12.72 -33.34
N GLU A 283 7.40 13.66 -32.99
CA GLU A 283 6.97 14.96 -32.44
C GLU A 283 6.24 15.82 -33.49
N ASN A 284 6.60 15.72 -34.77
CA ASN A 284 5.93 16.47 -35.83
C ASN A 284 4.47 16.03 -36.05
N ASN A 285 4.11 14.79 -35.67
CA ASN A 285 2.75 14.27 -35.77
C ASN A 285 1.92 14.46 -34.49
N LYS A 286 2.49 15.00 -33.40
CA LYS A 286 1.79 15.18 -32.10
C LYS A 286 1.01 16.50 -31.98
N ALA A 287 0.91 17.29 -33.05
CA ALA A 287 0.27 18.61 -33.05
C ALA A 287 -1.15 18.62 -32.45
N ASP A 288 -1.97 17.60 -32.74
CA ASP A 288 -3.33 17.51 -32.19
C ASP A 288 -3.31 17.23 -30.68
N SER A 289 -2.44 16.34 -30.21
CA SER A 289 -2.29 16.03 -28.78
C SER A 289 -1.72 17.20 -27.97
N SER A 290 -0.78 17.97 -28.52
CA SER A 290 -0.24 19.16 -27.85
C SER A 290 -1.27 20.29 -27.80
N GLN A 291 -2.08 20.48 -28.86
CA GLN A 291 -3.23 21.39 -28.83
C GLN A 291 -4.27 20.97 -27.79
N GLN A 292 -4.56 19.67 -27.63
CA GLN A 292 -5.47 19.17 -26.60
C GLN A 292 -4.94 19.44 -25.18
N ILE A 293 -3.64 19.24 -24.93
CA ILE A 293 -3.00 19.54 -23.63
C ILE A 293 -3.06 21.05 -23.33
N VAL A 294 -2.80 21.91 -24.32
CA VAL A 294 -2.92 23.38 -24.17
C VAL A 294 -4.37 23.79 -23.90
N ALA A 295 -5.36 23.20 -24.60
CA ALA A 295 -6.77 23.47 -24.37
C ALA A 295 -7.26 22.99 -22.99
N TYR A 296 -6.76 21.84 -22.52
CA TYR A 296 -7.00 21.32 -21.17
C TYR A 296 -6.44 22.27 -20.10
N ASN A 297 -5.21 22.76 -20.31
CA ASN A 297 -4.57 23.74 -19.42
C ASN A 297 -5.36 25.06 -19.34
N TYR A 298 -5.79 25.63 -20.48
CA TYR A 298 -6.57 26.87 -20.49
C TYR A 298 -7.92 26.75 -19.75
N ARG A 299 -8.56 25.56 -19.81
CA ARG A 299 -9.77 25.28 -19.03
C ARG A 299 -9.48 25.17 -17.52
N LEU A 300 -8.38 24.51 -17.14
CA LEU A 300 -7.90 24.50 -15.74
C LEU A 300 -7.59 25.91 -15.22
N GLN A 301 -6.96 26.77 -16.02
CA GLN A 301 -6.74 28.18 -15.67
C GLN A 301 -8.06 28.92 -15.42
N THR A 302 -9.06 28.68 -16.27
CA THR A 302 -10.39 29.31 -16.13
C THR A 302 -11.07 28.88 -14.82
N MET A 303 -11.10 27.58 -14.54
CA MET A 303 -11.61 27.05 -13.26
C MET A 303 -10.83 27.58 -12.04
N ASN A 304 -9.52 27.69 -12.13
CA ASN A 304 -8.67 28.27 -11.07
C ASN A 304 -9.02 29.75 -10.83
N ALA A 305 -9.26 30.54 -11.89
CA ALA A 305 -9.67 31.93 -11.77
C ALA A 305 -11.05 32.07 -11.10
N GLU A 306 -12.01 31.21 -11.47
CA GLU A 306 -13.35 31.16 -10.87
C GLU A 306 -13.32 30.74 -9.39
N ALA A 307 -12.50 29.73 -9.05
CA ALA A 307 -12.28 29.30 -7.67
C ALA A 307 -11.63 30.41 -6.82
N ASN A 308 -10.58 31.08 -7.32
CA ASN A 308 -9.95 32.21 -6.62
C ASN A 308 -10.91 33.39 -6.44
N ALA A 309 -11.73 33.72 -7.44
CA ALA A 309 -12.76 34.74 -7.31
C ALA A 309 -13.81 34.38 -6.24
N SER A 310 -14.13 33.09 -6.12
CA SER A 310 -15.09 32.57 -5.13
C SER A 310 -14.51 32.57 -3.72
N LEU A 311 -13.26 32.13 -3.54
CA LEU A 311 -12.53 32.23 -2.27
C LEU A 311 -12.35 33.70 -1.84
N THR A 312 -12.02 34.60 -2.76
CA THR A 312 -11.84 36.03 -2.45
C THR A 312 -13.14 36.62 -1.88
N LYS A 313 -14.28 36.35 -2.53
CA LYS A 313 -15.61 36.74 -2.01
C LYS A 313 -15.94 36.10 -0.65
N ALA A 314 -15.50 34.86 -0.41
CA ALA A 314 -15.70 34.20 0.88
C ALA A 314 -14.84 34.83 1.99
N ILE A 315 -13.59 35.21 1.69
CA ILE A 315 -12.70 35.93 2.61
C ILE A 315 -13.25 37.34 2.88
N GLU A 316 -13.72 38.06 1.86
CA GLU A 316 -14.38 39.38 2.02
C GLU A 316 -15.61 39.29 2.93
N ARG A 317 -16.45 38.25 2.76
CA ARG A 317 -17.59 37.98 3.67
C ARG A 317 -17.14 37.71 5.09
N LEU A 318 -16.11 36.87 5.31
CA LEU A 318 -15.57 36.62 6.64
C LEU A 318 -15.05 37.90 7.30
N GLN A 319 -14.33 38.74 6.54
CA GLN A 319 -13.83 40.02 7.03
C GLN A 319 -14.97 40.97 7.45
N LEU A 320 -16.05 41.04 6.67
CA LEU A 320 -17.26 41.81 7.01
C LEU A 320 -17.97 41.29 8.28
N GLU A 321 -17.84 40.00 8.58
CA GLU A 321 -18.43 39.34 9.76
C GLU A 321 -17.53 39.33 11.01
N GLY A 322 -16.35 40.00 10.96
CA GLY A 322 -15.42 40.12 12.08
C GLY A 322 -14.09 39.38 11.92
N GLY A 323 -13.80 38.83 10.74
CA GLY A 323 -12.54 38.16 10.44
C GLY A 323 -12.42 36.75 11.04
N PRO A 324 -11.22 36.15 11.07
CA PRO A 324 -11.01 34.81 11.63
C PRO A 324 -11.37 34.74 13.12
N ASP A 325 -11.21 35.83 13.86
CA ASP A 325 -11.52 35.93 15.29
C ASP A 325 -13.04 35.86 15.57
N ALA A 326 -13.89 36.10 14.59
CA ALA A 326 -15.35 36.02 14.73
C ALA A 326 -15.82 34.62 15.20
N LEU A 327 -15.14 33.54 14.76
CA LEU A 327 -15.43 32.19 15.21
C LEU A 327 -15.08 32.00 16.69
N VAL A 328 -13.95 32.56 17.13
CA VAL A 328 -13.50 32.50 18.54
C VAL A 328 -14.48 33.27 19.43
N LEU A 329 -14.83 34.50 19.04
CA LEU A 329 -15.80 35.33 19.75
C LEU A 329 -17.20 34.67 19.81
N ALA A 330 -17.64 33.99 18.75
CA ALA A 330 -18.89 33.24 18.76
C ALA A 330 -18.84 32.03 19.71
N GLN A 331 -17.73 31.30 19.74
CA GLN A 331 -17.51 30.20 20.69
C GLN A 331 -17.48 30.69 22.15
N GLU A 332 -16.81 31.81 22.42
CA GLU A 332 -16.74 32.41 23.75
C GLU A 332 -18.12 32.89 24.22
N ALA A 333 -18.85 33.64 23.40
CA ALA A 333 -20.20 34.08 23.72
C ALA A 333 -21.18 32.90 23.97
N TYR A 334 -21.04 31.80 23.21
CA TYR A 334 -21.81 30.58 23.45
C TYR A 334 -21.42 29.89 24.78
N ARG A 335 -20.12 29.76 25.08
CA ARG A 335 -19.64 29.19 26.36
C ARG A 335 -20.13 30.01 27.54
N GLU A 336 -20.07 31.34 27.44
CA GLU A 336 -20.55 32.26 28.47
C GLU A 336 -22.07 32.13 28.66
N ALA A 337 -22.86 32.12 27.57
CA ALA A 337 -24.31 31.93 27.64
C ALA A 337 -24.69 30.58 28.29
N LYS A 338 -24.01 29.49 27.93
CA LYS A 338 -24.23 28.15 28.52
C LYS A 338 -23.86 28.11 30.01
N ALA A 339 -22.75 28.75 30.39
CA ALA A 339 -22.36 28.90 31.79
C ALA A 339 -23.37 29.76 32.60
N ASN A 340 -23.86 30.86 32.02
CA ASN A 340 -24.84 31.74 32.66
C ASN A 340 -26.19 31.04 32.89
N VAL A 341 -26.67 30.24 31.93
CA VAL A 341 -27.87 29.39 32.12
C VAL A 341 -27.62 28.32 33.18
N GLY A 342 -26.49 27.61 33.13
CA GLY A 342 -26.14 26.59 34.14
C GLY A 342 -25.92 27.15 35.55
N ASN A 343 -25.49 28.40 35.68
CA ASN A 343 -25.43 29.11 36.97
C ASN A 343 -26.83 29.46 37.45
N TRP A 344 -27.65 30.07 36.61
CA TRP A 344 -29.02 30.47 36.94
C TRP A 344 -29.89 29.29 37.40
N VAL A 345 -29.81 28.13 36.72
CA VAL A 345 -30.50 26.88 37.12
C VAL A 345 -30.08 26.37 38.50
N ARG A 346 -28.84 26.66 38.93
CA ARG A 346 -28.31 26.28 40.25
C ARG A 346 -28.62 27.28 41.36
N THR A 347 -28.94 28.54 41.03
CA THR A 347 -29.11 29.62 42.02
C THR A 347 -30.56 30.00 42.30
N GLU A 348 -31.49 29.82 41.35
CA GLU A 348 -32.88 30.24 41.51
C GLU A 348 -33.85 29.04 41.66
N GLU A 349 -34.71 29.08 42.69
CA GLU A 349 -35.75 28.07 42.87
C GLU A 349 -36.81 28.15 41.75
N GLY A 350 -37.24 27.00 41.23
CA GLY A 350 -38.16 26.93 40.08
C GLY A 350 -37.50 27.18 38.71
N ALA A 351 -36.22 27.54 38.66
CA ALA A 351 -35.49 27.80 37.42
C ALA A 351 -35.48 26.58 36.47
N ALA A 352 -35.26 25.37 36.99
CA ALA A 352 -35.24 24.15 36.19
C ALA A 352 -36.56 23.90 35.44
N SER A 353 -37.71 24.07 36.12
CA SER A 353 -39.05 23.91 35.51
C SER A 353 -39.40 25.01 34.50
N ALA A 354 -38.91 26.22 34.72
CA ALA A 354 -39.09 27.33 33.78
C ALA A 354 -38.22 27.14 32.53
N LEU A 355 -36.98 26.66 32.67
CA LEU A 355 -36.13 26.25 31.55
C LEU A 355 -36.80 25.14 30.73
N GLU A 356 -37.30 24.10 31.41
CA GLU A 356 -37.96 22.96 30.77
C GLU A 356 -39.17 23.41 29.93
N SER A 357 -40.00 24.31 30.46
CA SER A 357 -41.13 24.91 29.73
C SER A 357 -40.68 25.67 28.47
N VAL A 358 -39.65 26.52 28.57
CA VAL A 358 -39.15 27.31 27.43
C VAL A 358 -38.50 26.41 26.38
N VAL A 359 -37.71 25.43 26.80
CA VAL A 359 -37.07 24.46 25.90
C VAL A 359 -38.12 23.58 25.19
N ILE A 360 -39.20 23.15 25.85
CA ILE A 360 -40.33 22.46 25.19
C ILE A 360 -40.90 23.31 24.04
N GLY A 361 -41.15 24.60 24.28
CA GLY A 361 -41.64 25.51 23.24
C GLY A 361 -40.67 25.66 22.06
N MET A 362 -39.37 25.80 22.35
CA MET A 362 -38.33 25.95 21.32
C MET A 362 -38.13 24.66 20.50
N LEU A 363 -38.08 23.50 21.16
CA LEU A 363 -37.99 22.20 20.51
C LEU A 363 -39.23 21.91 19.64
N CYS A 364 -40.42 22.35 20.06
CA CYS A 364 -41.64 22.22 19.26
C CYS A 364 -41.57 23.06 17.96
N ALA A 365 -41.15 24.32 18.07
CA ALA A 365 -40.96 25.20 16.91
C ALA A 365 -39.86 24.69 15.95
N LEU A 366 -38.76 24.18 16.51
CA LEU A 366 -37.67 23.55 15.75
C LEU A 366 -38.18 22.31 15.02
N ASN A 367 -38.92 21.42 15.69
CA ASN A 367 -39.50 20.22 15.09
C ASN A 367 -40.43 20.55 13.91
N ARG A 368 -41.24 21.61 14.02
CA ARG A 368 -42.05 22.11 12.90
C ARG A 368 -41.20 22.62 11.73
N ARG A 369 -40.10 23.36 12.00
CA ARG A 369 -39.15 23.80 10.96
C ARG A 369 -38.49 22.59 10.28
N TYR A 370 -38.22 21.54 11.05
CA TYR A 370 -37.70 20.26 10.58
C TYR A 370 -38.68 19.56 9.63
N LEU A 371 -39.94 19.36 10.05
CA LEU A 371 -41.00 18.78 9.22
C LEU A 371 -41.23 19.56 7.91
N MET A 372 -41.19 20.90 7.94
CA MET A 372 -41.32 21.71 6.72
C MET A 372 -40.15 21.47 5.73
N LEU A 373 -38.92 21.31 6.24
CA LEU A 373 -37.74 21.03 5.43
C LEU A 373 -37.76 19.58 4.89
N GLU A 374 -38.12 18.60 5.71
CA GLU A 374 -38.25 17.21 5.31
C GLU A 374 -39.34 17.00 4.25
N ASN A 375 -40.51 17.63 4.39
CA ASN A 375 -41.57 17.62 3.37
C ASN A 375 -41.12 18.28 2.06
N GLY A 376 -40.35 19.38 2.14
CA GLY A 376 -39.75 20.03 0.99
C GLY A 376 -38.75 19.11 0.27
N ALA A 377 -37.89 18.42 1.02
CA ALA A 377 -36.94 17.44 0.50
C ALA A 377 -37.64 16.21 -0.11
N GLN A 378 -38.70 15.70 0.51
CA GLN A 378 -39.52 14.62 -0.03
C GLN A 378 -40.17 15.02 -1.36
N SER A 379 -40.65 16.27 -1.46
CA SER A 379 -41.26 16.82 -2.67
C SER A 379 -40.25 17.07 -3.80
N ALA A 380 -38.97 17.32 -3.47
CA ALA A 380 -37.91 17.54 -4.46
C ALA A 380 -37.47 16.27 -5.18
N GLY A 381 -37.59 15.09 -4.55
CA GLY A 381 -37.25 13.79 -5.15
C GLY A 381 -35.83 13.76 -5.71
N ASP A 382 -35.68 13.37 -6.98
CA ASP A 382 -34.37 13.28 -7.65
C ASP A 382 -33.64 14.64 -7.76
N CYS A 383 -34.37 15.76 -7.70
CA CYS A 383 -33.79 17.11 -7.71
C CYS A 383 -33.19 17.52 -6.35
N LEU A 384 -33.33 16.72 -5.29
CA LEU A 384 -32.81 17.01 -3.96
C LEU A 384 -31.28 17.23 -3.95
N VAL A 385 -30.55 16.56 -4.86
CA VAL A 385 -29.08 16.74 -5.00
C VAL A 385 -28.68 18.18 -5.30
N ASP A 386 -29.51 18.91 -6.04
CA ASP A 386 -29.28 20.29 -6.48
C ASP A 386 -30.09 21.33 -5.65
N LEU A 387 -30.73 20.90 -4.54
CA LEU A 387 -31.53 21.76 -3.67
C LEU A 387 -30.64 22.59 -2.73
N THR A 388 -30.69 23.92 -2.88
CA THR A 388 -29.98 24.88 -2.04
C THR A 388 -30.92 25.82 -1.29
N SER A 389 -30.48 26.30 -0.13
CA SER A 389 -31.16 27.31 0.68
C SER A 389 -31.16 28.68 -0.01
N ARG A 390 -31.91 29.65 0.54
CA ARG A 390 -31.90 31.04 0.04
C ARG A 390 -30.53 31.72 0.17
N GLU A 391 -29.67 31.21 1.04
CA GLU A 391 -28.32 31.74 1.31
C GLU A 391 -27.26 31.00 0.48
N GLY A 392 -27.65 29.93 -0.24
CA GLY A 392 -26.81 29.14 -1.12
C GLY A 392 -26.17 27.90 -0.47
N GLU A 393 -26.49 27.62 0.80
CA GLU A 393 -26.06 26.38 1.49
C GLU A 393 -26.82 25.17 0.95
N TRP A 394 -26.27 23.96 1.08
CA TRP A 394 -26.94 22.75 0.61
C TRP A 394 -27.98 22.28 1.65
N PHE A 395 -29.07 21.63 1.21
CA PHE A 395 -30.16 21.24 2.12
C PHE A 395 -29.70 20.39 3.33
N LEU A 396 -28.60 19.64 3.19
CA LEU A 396 -28.04 18.81 4.24
C LEU A 396 -27.44 19.65 5.38
N ASP A 397 -26.85 20.81 5.05
CA ASP A 397 -26.24 21.72 6.01
C ASP A 397 -27.33 22.38 6.87
N ASP A 398 -28.45 22.78 6.24
CA ASP A 398 -29.66 23.26 6.92
C ASP A 398 -30.22 22.20 7.90
N MET A 399 -30.38 20.95 7.45
CA MET A 399 -30.87 19.85 8.31
C MET A 399 -29.91 19.54 9.46
N SER A 400 -28.60 19.49 9.19
CA SER A 400 -27.56 19.28 10.20
C SER A 400 -27.57 20.39 11.25
N GLY A 401 -27.65 21.66 10.82
CA GLY A 401 -27.72 22.82 11.71
C GLY A 401 -28.95 22.82 12.62
N LEU A 402 -30.13 22.50 12.08
CA LEU A 402 -31.35 22.36 12.88
C LEU A 402 -31.27 21.18 13.86
N SER A 403 -30.71 20.06 13.42
CA SER A 403 -30.54 18.87 14.27
C SER A 403 -29.56 19.15 15.42
N MET A 404 -28.47 19.87 15.16
CA MET A 404 -27.49 20.26 16.17
C MET A 404 -28.11 21.20 17.22
N GLN A 405 -28.95 22.15 16.80
CA GLN A 405 -29.73 23.00 17.71
C GLN A 405 -30.65 22.17 18.64
N ALA A 406 -31.29 21.11 18.13
CA ALA A 406 -32.15 20.25 18.95
C ALA A 406 -31.35 19.49 20.03
N VAL A 407 -30.19 18.92 19.66
CA VAL A 407 -29.29 18.23 20.61
C VAL A 407 -28.75 19.21 21.66
N GLU A 408 -28.36 20.41 21.24
CA GLU A 408 -27.84 21.44 22.16
C GLU A 408 -28.91 21.91 23.16
N LEU A 409 -30.14 22.15 22.70
CA LEU A 409 -31.27 22.51 23.57
C LEU A 409 -31.60 21.41 24.59
N LEU A 410 -31.55 20.13 24.18
CA LEU A 410 -31.71 18.99 25.10
C LEU A 410 -30.57 18.89 26.12
N SER A 411 -29.33 19.29 25.75
CA SER A 411 -28.17 19.27 26.66
C SER A 411 -28.27 20.25 27.84
N LEU A 412 -29.17 21.24 27.75
CA LEU A 412 -29.41 22.23 28.82
C LEU A 412 -30.32 21.69 29.93
N LEU A 413 -31.08 20.63 29.66
CA LEU A 413 -32.08 20.11 30.59
C LEU A 413 -31.44 19.14 31.60
N PRO A 414 -31.83 19.20 32.89
CA PRO A 414 -31.41 18.22 33.90
C PRO A 414 -32.18 16.90 33.70
N LEU A 415 -31.75 16.13 32.71
CA LEU A 415 -32.34 14.83 32.33
C LEU A 415 -31.62 13.65 33.02
N GLN A 416 -30.33 13.82 33.37
CA GLN A 416 -29.53 12.77 34.02
C GLN A 416 -30.07 12.35 35.40
N SER A 417 -30.61 13.29 36.18
CA SER A 417 -31.21 13.02 37.50
C SER A 417 -32.54 12.25 37.43
N ALA A 418 -33.19 12.17 36.27
CA ALA A 418 -34.42 11.40 36.06
C ALA A 418 -34.18 9.97 35.55
N SER A 419 -32.92 9.60 35.26
CA SER A 419 -32.54 8.30 34.68
C SER A 419 -32.84 7.09 35.56
N ALA A 420 -33.06 7.29 36.86
CA ALA A 420 -33.45 6.23 37.80
C ALA A 420 -34.95 5.88 37.76
N GLU A 421 -35.82 6.77 37.25
CA GLU A 421 -37.28 6.61 37.28
C GLU A 421 -37.94 6.52 35.89
N ASP A 422 -37.36 7.11 34.83
CA ASP A 422 -37.93 7.06 33.47
C ASP A 422 -36.89 6.73 32.39
N ALA A 423 -36.64 5.42 32.21
CA ALA A 423 -35.74 4.91 31.18
C ALA A 423 -36.16 5.31 29.74
N ALA A 424 -37.44 5.57 29.47
CA ALA A 424 -37.90 5.94 28.14
C ALA A 424 -37.36 7.31 27.70
N MET A 425 -37.22 8.25 28.64
CA MET A 425 -36.64 9.57 28.38
C MET A 425 -35.19 9.47 27.89
N SER A 426 -34.35 8.68 28.57
CA SER A 426 -32.94 8.54 28.20
C SER A 426 -32.78 7.97 26.79
N VAL A 427 -33.58 6.98 26.41
CA VAL A 427 -33.46 6.35 25.09
C VAL A 427 -34.05 7.21 23.98
N ALA A 428 -35.11 7.98 24.24
CA ALA A 428 -35.64 8.94 23.27
C ALA A 428 -34.65 10.09 22.99
N VAL A 429 -33.97 10.60 24.01
CA VAL A 429 -32.89 11.59 23.84
C VAL A 429 -31.73 11.00 23.03
N GLU A 430 -31.31 9.77 23.33
CA GLU A 430 -30.25 9.11 22.57
C GLU A 430 -30.65 8.85 21.11
N CYS A 431 -31.93 8.58 20.83
CA CYS A 431 -32.46 8.51 19.47
C CYS A 431 -32.28 9.83 18.70
N VAL A 432 -32.51 10.99 19.34
CA VAL A 432 -32.27 12.31 18.72
C VAL A 432 -30.77 12.54 18.48
N ARG A 433 -29.91 12.11 19.41
CA ARG A 433 -28.46 12.21 19.27
C ARG A 433 -27.93 11.33 18.14
N ASN A 434 -28.37 10.08 18.04
CA ASN A 434 -27.97 9.18 16.96
C ASN A 434 -28.50 9.62 15.59
N ALA A 435 -29.70 10.23 15.54
CA ALA A 435 -30.20 10.88 14.32
C ALA A 435 -29.30 12.06 13.91
N ASN A 436 -28.94 12.95 14.85
CA ASN A 436 -28.02 14.05 14.60
C ASN A 436 -26.65 13.58 14.11
N LEU A 437 -26.11 12.54 14.76
CA LEU A 437 -24.86 11.94 14.38
C LEU A 437 -24.95 11.30 12.97
N LEU A 438 -26.09 10.75 12.54
CA LEU A 438 -26.24 10.20 11.18
C LEU A 438 -26.12 11.31 10.11
N LEU A 439 -26.68 12.49 10.35
CA LEU A 439 -26.47 13.65 9.46
C LEU A 439 -25.03 14.13 9.48
N ALA A 440 -24.41 14.20 10.67
CA ALA A 440 -23.00 14.57 10.79
C ALA A 440 -22.09 13.63 10.00
N ASP A 441 -22.36 12.31 9.99
CA ASP A 441 -21.62 11.35 9.15
C ASP A 441 -21.88 11.54 7.66
N LEU A 442 -23.09 11.93 7.23
CA LEU A 442 -23.38 12.25 5.82
C LEU A 442 -22.67 13.54 5.36
N VAL A 443 -22.59 14.56 6.22
CA VAL A 443 -21.80 15.78 5.96
C VAL A 443 -20.31 15.41 5.90
N GLN A 444 -19.81 14.66 6.88
CA GLN A 444 -18.42 14.22 6.96
C GLN A 444 -18.01 13.31 5.81
N LEU A 445 -18.93 12.48 5.28
CA LEU A 445 -18.73 11.66 4.09
C LEU A 445 -18.45 12.55 2.86
N ASN A 446 -19.23 13.61 2.65
CA ASN A 446 -19.02 14.53 1.53
C ASN A 446 -17.71 15.33 1.69
N TYR A 447 -17.39 15.76 2.92
CA TYR A 447 -16.16 16.48 3.21
C TYR A 447 -14.90 15.62 3.09
N ASN A 448 -14.87 14.43 3.71
CA ASN A 448 -13.74 13.49 3.60
C ASN A 448 -13.57 13.02 2.15
N PHE A 449 -14.66 12.90 1.40
CA PHE A 449 -14.57 12.63 -0.03
C PHE A 449 -13.83 13.74 -0.77
N SER A 450 -14.27 15.00 -0.66
CA SER A 450 -13.67 16.12 -1.41
C SER A 450 -12.25 16.48 -0.95
N THR A 451 -11.92 16.26 0.32
CA THR A 451 -10.63 16.66 0.92
C THR A 451 -9.57 15.55 0.99
N ILE A 452 -9.97 14.27 1.01
CA ILE A 452 -9.03 13.14 1.18
C ILE A 452 -9.11 12.19 -0.02
N ILE A 453 -10.30 11.64 -0.30
CA ILE A 453 -10.45 10.58 -1.30
C ILE A 453 -10.25 11.10 -2.73
N LEU A 454 -10.94 12.19 -3.09
CA LEU A 454 -10.89 12.75 -4.45
C LEU A 454 -9.48 13.27 -4.81
N PRO A 455 -8.75 14.02 -3.97
CA PRO A 455 -7.39 14.46 -4.28
C PRO A 455 -6.40 13.29 -4.44
N GLU A 456 -6.45 12.29 -3.55
CA GLU A 456 -5.55 11.13 -3.65
C GLU A 456 -5.92 10.24 -4.86
N ALA A 457 -7.21 10.06 -5.16
CA ALA A 457 -7.67 9.36 -6.37
C ALA A 457 -7.20 10.07 -7.65
N LEU A 458 -7.38 11.40 -7.75
CA LEU A 458 -6.87 12.18 -8.88
C LEU A 458 -5.36 12.01 -9.04
N LYS A 459 -4.59 12.27 -7.98
CA LYS A 459 -3.13 12.13 -7.94
C LYS A 459 -2.66 10.74 -8.39
N LYS A 460 -3.22 9.69 -7.80
CA LYS A 460 -2.82 8.30 -8.07
C LYS A 460 -3.22 7.79 -9.45
N ILE A 461 -4.37 8.22 -9.98
CA ILE A 461 -4.82 7.84 -11.32
C ILE A 461 -4.06 8.63 -12.41
N HIS A 462 -3.72 9.91 -12.17
CA HIS A 462 -2.90 10.70 -13.10
C HIS A 462 -1.44 10.23 -13.14
N SER A 463 -0.85 9.86 -12.00
CA SER A 463 0.51 9.29 -11.92
C SER A 463 0.62 7.83 -12.39
N GLU A 464 -0.50 7.17 -12.71
CA GLU A 464 -0.56 5.78 -13.15
C GLU A 464 -0.04 4.78 -12.11
N ASP A 465 -0.38 5.00 -10.83
CA ASP A 465 -0.04 4.06 -9.76
C ASP A 465 -0.59 2.64 -10.10
N PRO A 466 0.27 1.62 -10.21
CA PRO A 466 -0.12 0.34 -10.77
C PRO A 466 -1.10 -0.42 -9.86
N SER A 467 -1.03 -0.23 -8.54
CA SER A 467 -1.99 -0.82 -7.59
C SER A 467 -3.37 -0.21 -7.75
N VAL A 468 -3.44 1.11 -7.94
CA VAL A 468 -4.71 1.84 -8.11
C VAL A 468 -5.36 1.48 -9.44
N LEU A 469 -4.59 1.38 -10.52
CA LEU A 469 -5.10 0.95 -11.83
C LEU A 469 -5.57 -0.51 -11.83
N LEU A 470 -4.85 -1.42 -11.15
CA LEU A 470 -5.28 -2.81 -10.98
C LEU A 470 -6.58 -2.89 -10.17
N MET A 471 -6.68 -2.19 -9.03
CA MET A 471 -7.89 -2.14 -8.21
C MET A 471 -9.11 -1.63 -9.00
N ILE A 472 -8.95 -0.60 -9.85
CA ILE A 472 -10.03 -0.10 -10.71
C ILE A 472 -10.47 -1.17 -11.72
N ASN A 473 -9.54 -1.93 -12.30
CA ASN A 473 -9.85 -3.04 -13.20
C ASN A 473 -10.56 -4.19 -12.48
N GLU A 474 -10.14 -4.53 -11.26
CA GLU A 474 -10.80 -5.56 -10.43
C GLU A 474 -12.21 -5.12 -9.99
N LEU A 475 -12.40 -3.86 -9.61
CA LEU A 475 -13.72 -3.28 -9.32
C LEU A 475 -14.64 -3.36 -10.55
N ASN A 476 -14.14 -2.97 -11.73
CA ASN A 476 -14.86 -3.10 -12.98
C ASN A 476 -15.18 -4.57 -13.31
N ALA A 477 -14.29 -5.52 -13.01
CA ALA A 477 -14.56 -6.95 -13.16
C ALA A 477 -15.65 -7.44 -12.20
N VAL A 478 -15.68 -6.97 -10.94
CA VAL A 478 -16.79 -7.27 -10.01
C VAL A 478 -18.14 -6.79 -10.58
N ILE A 479 -18.17 -5.59 -11.14
CA ILE A 479 -19.36 -5.01 -11.77
C ILE A 479 -19.78 -5.81 -13.02
N MET A 480 -18.86 -6.05 -13.96
CA MET A 480 -19.13 -6.78 -15.21
C MET A 480 -19.54 -8.24 -15.00
N ASN A 481 -19.11 -8.88 -13.90
CA ASN A 481 -19.54 -10.22 -13.54
C ASN A 481 -20.94 -10.27 -12.89
N THR A 482 -21.58 -9.14 -12.62
CA THR A 482 -22.94 -9.11 -12.08
C THR A 482 -23.93 -9.52 -13.19
N PRO A 483 -24.86 -10.48 -12.96
CA PRO A 483 -25.69 -11.04 -14.04
C PRO A 483 -26.61 -10.05 -14.77
N VAL A 484 -26.87 -8.88 -14.17
CA VAL A 484 -27.62 -7.76 -14.75
C VAL A 484 -26.87 -6.45 -14.47
N PRO A 485 -27.05 -5.41 -15.30
CA PRO A 485 -26.54 -4.06 -15.03
C PRO A 485 -26.97 -3.55 -13.64
N LEU A 486 -26.11 -2.77 -12.98
CA LEU A 486 -26.41 -2.26 -11.63
C LEU A 486 -27.69 -1.40 -11.57
N ASN A 487 -27.97 -0.62 -12.62
CA ASN A 487 -29.22 0.16 -12.74
C ASN A 487 -30.47 -0.75 -12.78
N ASP A 488 -30.40 -1.88 -13.49
CA ASP A 488 -31.50 -2.82 -13.61
C ASP A 488 -31.70 -3.57 -12.27
N LEU A 489 -30.61 -3.92 -11.58
CA LEU A 489 -30.64 -4.48 -10.23
C LEU A 489 -31.28 -3.50 -9.23
N LEU A 490 -30.93 -2.22 -9.29
CA LEU A 490 -31.55 -1.17 -8.49
C LEU A 490 -33.04 -1.05 -8.77
N GLN A 491 -33.45 -1.05 -10.04
CA GLN A 491 -34.87 -1.00 -10.41
C GLN A 491 -35.63 -2.23 -9.87
N GLN A 492 -35.03 -3.42 -9.92
CA GLN A 492 -35.61 -4.64 -9.37
C GLN A 492 -35.74 -4.58 -7.83
N LEU A 493 -34.71 -4.10 -7.12
CA LEU A 493 -34.77 -3.90 -5.66
C LEU A 493 -35.79 -2.83 -5.25
N GLU A 494 -35.93 -1.74 -6.01
CA GLU A 494 -36.97 -0.74 -5.78
C GLU A 494 -38.37 -1.29 -6.02
N MET A 495 -38.58 -2.09 -7.07
CA MET A 495 -39.84 -2.81 -7.25
C MET A 495 -40.09 -3.78 -6.10
N HIS A 496 -39.06 -4.49 -5.62
CA HIS A 496 -39.17 -5.38 -4.48
C HIS A 496 -39.64 -4.64 -3.21
N LEU A 497 -39.01 -3.52 -2.88
CA LEU A 497 -39.38 -2.66 -1.76
C LEU A 497 -40.83 -2.14 -1.87
N ARG A 498 -41.26 -1.70 -3.07
CA ARG A 498 -42.64 -1.21 -3.29
C ARG A 498 -43.69 -2.30 -3.06
N TYR A 499 -43.45 -3.53 -3.53
CA TYR A 499 -44.37 -4.65 -3.30
C TYR A 499 -44.43 -5.06 -1.83
N LEU A 500 -43.30 -5.04 -1.11
CA LEU A 500 -43.26 -5.27 0.34
C LEU A 500 -44.02 -4.20 1.13
N ILE A 501 -43.93 -2.92 0.74
CA ILE A 501 -44.71 -1.83 1.34
C ILE A 501 -46.22 -2.01 1.10
N MET A 502 -46.61 -2.62 -0.03
CA MET A 502 -47.99 -2.95 -0.36
C MET A 502 -48.50 -4.27 0.25
N ASP A 503 -47.66 -4.99 1.01
CA ASP A 503 -47.94 -6.32 1.57
C ASP A 503 -48.31 -7.37 0.49
N MET A 504 -47.60 -7.32 -0.65
CA MET A 504 -47.81 -8.16 -1.83
C MET A 504 -46.57 -8.99 -2.19
N GLU A 505 -46.77 -10.19 -2.75
CA GLU A 505 -45.66 -10.99 -3.30
C GLU A 505 -44.97 -10.28 -4.47
N SER A 506 -43.65 -10.10 -4.35
CA SER A 506 -42.87 -9.35 -5.34
C SER A 506 -42.40 -10.24 -6.52
N PRO A 507 -42.57 -9.79 -7.78
CA PRO A 507 -42.02 -10.47 -8.95
C PRO A 507 -40.48 -10.35 -9.07
N ALA A 508 -39.84 -9.56 -8.21
CA ALA A 508 -38.39 -9.29 -8.22
C ALA A 508 -37.66 -9.88 -7.00
N ASN A 509 -38.19 -10.94 -6.39
CA ASN A 509 -37.66 -11.55 -5.17
C ASN A 509 -36.22 -12.10 -5.31
N THR A 510 -35.73 -12.38 -6.52
CA THR A 510 -34.33 -12.78 -6.78
C THR A 510 -33.33 -11.62 -6.66
N ALA A 511 -33.78 -10.36 -6.64
CA ALA A 511 -32.89 -9.20 -6.64
C ALA A 511 -31.99 -9.12 -5.40
N GLN A 512 -32.51 -9.51 -4.22
CA GLN A 512 -31.71 -9.55 -2.99
C GLN A 512 -30.59 -10.60 -3.04
N LEU A 513 -30.80 -11.73 -3.73
CA LEU A 513 -29.76 -12.75 -3.92
C LEU A 513 -28.62 -12.19 -4.79
N LEU A 514 -28.96 -11.47 -5.87
CA LEU A 514 -27.99 -10.81 -6.74
C LEU A 514 -27.21 -9.71 -6.01
N ALA A 515 -27.88 -8.94 -5.14
CA ALA A 515 -27.24 -7.95 -4.27
C ALA A 515 -26.30 -8.60 -3.24
N ALA A 516 -26.67 -9.75 -2.66
CA ALA A 516 -25.82 -10.52 -1.75
C ALA A 516 -24.58 -11.12 -2.46
N GLU A 517 -24.72 -11.60 -3.70
CA GLU A 517 -23.58 -12.02 -4.52
C GLU A 517 -22.63 -10.86 -4.84
N LEU A 518 -23.17 -9.69 -5.19
CA LEU A 518 -22.37 -8.47 -5.38
C LEU A 518 -21.64 -8.08 -4.08
N ARG A 519 -22.33 -8.13 -2.94
CA ARG A 519 -21.77 -7.87 -1.60
C ARG A 519 -20.54 -8.73 -1.36
N GLN A 520 -20.68 -10.05 -1.53
CA GLN A 520 -19.60 -11.01 -1.31
C GLN A 520 -18.38 -10.73 -2.20
N ARG A 521 -18.58 -10.39 -3.47
CA ARG A 521 -17.49 -10.10 -4.41
C ARG A 521 -16.81 -8.76 -4.12
N TYR A 522 -17.57 -7.74 -3.73
CA TYR A 522 -17.04 -6.44 -3.32
C TYR A 522 -16.28 -6.51 -1.99
N GLU A 523 -16.80 -7.26 -1.01
CA GLU A 523 -16.10 -7.55 0.25
C GLU A 523 -14.83 -8.38 0.03
N ALA A 524 -14.83 -9.33 -0.90
CA ALA A 524 -13.63 -10.07 -1.29
C ALA A 524 -12.52 -9.15 -1.86
N LEU A 525 -12.89 -8.18 -2.69
CA LEU A 525 -11.97 -7.15 -3.20
C LEU A 525 -11.37 -6.28 -2.07
N LEU A 526 -12.16 -5.99 -1.03
CA LEU A 526 -11.69 -5.30 0.17
C LEU A 526 -10.81 -6.17 1.09
N THR A 527 -10.95 -7.51 1.05
CA THR A 527 -10.38 -8.44 2.04
C THR A 527 -9.31 -9.42 1.54
N ALA A 528 -8.96 -9.41 0.24
CA ALA A 528 -7.93 -10.26 -0.37
C ALA A 528 -6.62 -10.36 0.47
N PRO A 529 -5.91 -11.51 0.46
CA PRO A 529 -4.68 -11.66 1.25
C PRO A 529 -3.57 -10.75 0.72
N ASN A 530 -2.76 -10.19 1.63
CA ASN A 530 -1.55 -9.45 1.27
C ASN A 530 -0.51 -10.43 0.70
N THR A 531 -0.31 -10.41 -0.62
CA THR A 531 1.00 -10.73 -1.18
C THR A 531 1.95 -9.59 -0.79
N GLU A 532 3.07 -9.95 -0.15
CA GLU A 532 4.01 -9.02 0.53
C GLU A 532 4.87 -8.20 -0.45
N VAL A 533 4.21 -7.41 -1.32
CA VAL A 533 4.86 -6.49 -2.26
C VAL A 533 4.41 -5.07 -1.91
N GLU A 534 5.35 -4.24 -1.43
CA GLU A 534 5.09 -2.91 -0.83
C GLU A 534 4.37 -1.90 -1.75
N GLY A 535 4.23 -2.19 -3.05
CA GLY A 535 3.43 -1.40 -3.98
C GLY A 535 1.93 -1.73 -4.04
N GLN A 536 1.49 -2.95 -3.67
CA GLN A 536 0.10 -3.38 -3.91
C GLN A 536 -0.94 -2.77 -2.96
N ALA A 537 -0.52 -2.14 -1.86
CA ALA A 537 -1.44 -1.63 -0.84
C ALA A 537 -2.18 -0.33 -1.24
N ALA A 538 -1.61 0.53 -2.08
CA ALA A 538 -2.10 1.90 -2.28
C ALA A 538 -3.54 1.97 -2.84
N GLY A 539 -3.83 1.26 -3.93
CA GLY A 539 -5.16 1.21 -4.56
C GLY A 539 -6.22 0.63 -3.64
N ARG A 540 -5.86 -0.38 -2.86
CA ARG A 540 -6.76 -1.00 -1.91
C ARG A 540 -6.99 -0.16 -0.66
N MET A 541 -5.98 0.54 -0.14
CA MET A 541 -6.17 1.53 0.93
C MET A 541 -7.09 2.67 0.48
N LEU A 542 -6.95 3.15 -0.76
CA LEU A 542 -7.87 4.13 -1.34
C LEU A 542 -9.31 3.60 -1.41
N LEU A 543 -9.50 2.37 -1.91
CA LEU A 543 -10.83 1.74 -1.97
C LEU A 543 -11.43 1.47 -0.58
N MET A 544 -10.62 1.01 0.38
CA MET A 544 -11.03 0.79 1.77
C MET A 544 -11.38 2.10 2.47
N GLY A 545 -10.59 3.16 2.28
CA GLY A 545 -10.87 4.50 2.78
C GLY A 545 -12.19 5.04 2.24
N PHE A 546 -12.40 4.94 0.92
CA PHE A 546 -13.65 5.38 0.28
C PHE A 546 -14.85 4.55 0.76
N ASN A 547 -14.74 3.22 0.81
CA ASN A 547 -15.79 2.34 1.36
C ASN A 547 -16.08 2.64 2.85
N GLY A 548 -15.05 2.98 3.63
CA GLY A 548 -15.15 3.32 5.05
C GLY A 548 -16.08 4.50 5.33
N LEU A 549 -16.10 5.50 4.44
CA LEU A 549 -17.01 6.66 4.55
C LEU A 549 -18.49 6.25 4.46
N PHE A 550 -18.82 5.25 3.63
CA PHE A 550 -20.18 4.72 3.54
C PHE A 550 -20.50 3.74 4.68
N ALA A 551 -19.51 2.97 5.12
CA ALA A 551 -19.67 2.00 6.19
C ALA A 551 -19.99 2.64 7.55
N SER A 552 -19.45 3.83 7.85
CA SER A 552 -19.77 4.56 9.09
C SER A 552 -21.24 5.00 9.13
N VAL A 553 -21.73 5.58 8.02
CA VAL A 553 -23.14 5.96 7.83
C VAL A 553 -24.06 4.77 8.06
N GLU A 554 -23.76 3.61 7.46
CA GLU A 554 -24.58 2.40 7.62
C GLU A 554 -24.54 1.81 9.03
N LEU A 555 -23.38 1.80 9.69
CA LEU A 555 -23.27 1.35 11.07
C LEU A 555 -24.17 2.21 11.98
N ARG A 556 -24.07 3.53 11.86
CA ARG A 556 -24.84 4.48 12.64
C ARG A 556 -26.35 4.41 12.34
N ALA A 557 -26.73 4.14 11.10
CA ALA A 557 -28.13 3.93 10.72
C ALA A 557 -28.73 2.65 11.34
N ARG A 558 -27.95 1.58 11.52
CA ARG A 558 -28.41 0.38 12.26
C ARG A 558 -28.61 0.67 13.74
N GLU A 559 -27.66 1.33 14.38
CA GLU A 559 -27.74 1.76 15.79
C GLU A 559 -28.99 2.63 16.02
N LEU A 560 -29.23 3.59 15.13
CA LEU A 560 -30.42 4.45 15.15
C LEU A 560 -31.73 3.69 14.93
N ALA A 561 -31.74 2.66 14.07
CA ALA A 561 -32.93 1.87 13.80
C ALA A 561 -33.44 1.11 15.04
N ASP A 562 -32.53 0.62 15.88
CA ASP A 562 -32.89 -0.06 17.14
C ASP A 562 -33.54 0.91 18.15
N HIS A 563 -33.05 2.16 18.21
CA HIS A 563 -33.69 3.21 19.01
C HIS A 563 -35.07 3.64 18.46
N LEU A 564 -35.22 3.68 17.14
CA LEU A 564 -36.48 4.05 16.48
C LEU A 564 -37.58 2.97 16.57
N ALA A 565 -37.20 1.71 16.79
CA ALA A 565 -38.11 0.57 16.88
C ALA A 565 -38.92 0.52 18.19
N ILE A 566 -38.61 1.40 19.16
CA ILE A 566 -39.28 1.45 20.46
C ILE A 566 -40.76 1.84 20.28
N PRO A 567 -41.70 1.07 20.86
CA PRO A 567 -43.13 1.26 20.61
C PRO A 567 -43.67 2.55 21.23
N ILE A 568 -44.11 3.47 20.37
CA ILE A 568 -44.85 4.68 20.76
C ILE A 568 -46.29 4.31 21.17
N SER A 569 -46.79 4.93 22.24
CA SER A 569 -48.17 4.77 22.73
C SER A 569 -49.19 4.98 21.61
N PRO A 570 -50.24 4.13 21.47
CA PRO A 570 -51.22 4.24 20.39
C PRO A 570 -51.97 5.59 20.40
N ALA A 571 -52.17 6.21 21.57
CA ALA A 571 -52.76 7.55 21.68
C ALA A 571 -51.90 8.63 21.01
N TRP A 572 -50.57 8.55 21.16
CA TRP A 572 -49.65 9.56 20.61
C TRP A 572 -49.57 9.51 19.08
N ARG A 573 -50.00 8.43 18.45
CA ARG A 573 -50.07 8.31 16.97
C ARG A 573 -51.08 9.27 16.34
N LYS A 574 -52.00 9.85 17.13
CA LYS A 574 -52.97 10.87 16.70
C LYS A 574 -52.40 12.29 16.81
N ILE A 575 -51.20 12.47 17.37
CA ILE A 575 -50.52 13.77 17.43
C ILE A 575 -49.93 14.07 16.05
N ASP A 576 -50.21 15.25 15.52
CA ASP A 576 -49.86 15.67 14.15
C ASP A 576 -48.39 15.40 13.79
N HIS A 577 -47.43 15.99 14.53
CA HIS A 577 -46.00 15.83 14.30
C HIS A 577 -45.52 14.37 14.36
N ILE A 578 -46.16 13.51 15.18
CA ILE A 578 -45.84 12.08 15.27
C ILE A 578 -46.42 11.32 14.07
N SER A 579 -47.67 11.62 13.70
CA SER A 579 -48.35 10.97 12.58
C SER A 579 -47.64 11.22 11.25
N GLU A 580 -47.27 12.48 10.99
CA GLU A 580 -46.61 12.94 9.76
C GLU A 580 -45.20 12.32 9.62
N SER A 581 -44.39 12.44 10.67
CA SER A 581 -43.02 11.89 10.70
C SER A 581 -42.96 10.35 10.67
N MET A 582 -43.96 9.65 11.22
CA MET A 582 -44.01 8.18 11.15
C MET A 582 -44.24 7.66 9.73
N HIS A 583 -45.00 8.37 8.88
CA HIS A 583 -45.21 7.96 7.49
C HIS A 583 -43.91 8.03 6.67
N MET A 584 -43.10 9.05 6.91
CA MET A 584 -41.81 9.25 6.21
C MET A 584 -40.74 8.28 6.71
N SER A 585 -40.64 8.09 8.03
CA SER A 585 -39.61 7.24 8.66
C SER A 585 -39.94 5.73 8.70
N ALA A 586 -41.01 5.28 8.06
CA ALA A 586 -41.49 3.90 8.13
C ALA A 586 -40.45 2.86 7.61
N ALA A 587 -39.64 3.24 6.62
CA ALA A 587 -38.71 2.34 5.94
C ALA A 587 -37.53 1.89 6.83
N LEU A 588 -37.01 2.78 7.69
CA LEU A 588 -35.90 2.45 8.59
C LEU A 588 -36.34 1.60 9.80
N GLN A 589 -37.60 1.76 10.23
CA GLN A 589 -38.21 1.06 11.37
C GLN A 589 -38.40 -0.43 11.10
N SER A 590 -38.94 -0.79 9.93
CA SER A 590 -39.16 -2.18 9.55
C SER A 590 -37.83 -2.89 9.23
N PRO A 591 -37.48 -4.00 9.91
CA PRO A 591 -36.24 -4.73 9.60
C PRO A 591 -36.26 -5.33 8.18
N VAL A 592 -37.44 -5.64 7.65
CA VAL A 592 -37.62 -6.18 6.29
C VAL A 592 -37.35 -5.09 5.24
N PHE A 593 -37.90 -3.89 5.42
CA PHE A 593 -37.67 -2.77 4.48
C PHE A 593 -36.22 -2.29 4.55
N ARG A 594 -35.64 -2.26 5.75
CA ARG A 594 -34.23 -1.90 5.99
C ARG A 594 -33.26 -2.83 5.26
N ALA A 595 -33.46 -4.15 5.30
CA ALA A 595 -32.60 -5.10 4.59
C ALA A 595 -32.56 -4.83 3.07
N VAL A 596 -33.71 -4.51 2.46
CA VAL A 596 -33.77 -4.14 1.03
C VAL A 596 -33.11 -2.78 0.77
N LEU A 597 -33.22 -1.81 1.70
CA LEU A 597 -32.50 -0.54 1.60
C LEU A 597 -30.96 -0.73 1.70
N GLU A 598 -30.48 -1.63 2.57
CA GLU A 598 -29.05 -1.96 2.65
C GLU A 598 -28.53 -2.64 1.36
N ASP A 599 -29.36 -3.46 0.69
CA ASP A 599 -29.05 -3.99 -0.63
C ASP A 599 -29.01 -2.88 -1.71
N ILE A 600 -29.97 -1.94 -1.69
CA ILE A 600 -30.00 -0.78 -2.61
C ILE A 600 -28.76 0.09 -2.42
N PHE A 601 -28.42 0.46 -1.19
CA PHE A 601 -27.29 1.36 -0.91
C PHE A 601 -25.92 0.71 -1.07
N LEU A 602 -25.81 -0.63 -0.94
CA LEU A 602 -24.65 -1.36 -1.44
C LEU A 602 -24.46 -1.16 -2.95
N VAL A 603 -25.51 -1.40 -3.75
CA VAL A 603 -25.40 -1.29 -5.23
C VAL A 603 -25.10 0.16 -5.63
N ARG A 604 -25.77 1.15 -5.01
CA ARG A 604 -25.47 2.58 -5.21
C ARG A 604 -24.03 2.93 -4.83
N ARG A 605 -23.50 2.40 -3.72
CA ARG A 605 -22.10 2.63 -3.30
C ARG A 605 -21.10 2.16 -4.36
N VAL A 606 -21.25 0.92 -4.83
CA VAL A 606 -20.38 0.33 -5.87
C VAL A 606 -20.43 1.18 -7.15
N GLN A 607 -21.65 1.61 -7.54
CA GLN A 607 -21.85 2.51 -8.68
C GLN A 607 -21.19 3.88 -8.49
N THR A 608 -21.37 4.54 -7.35
CA THR A 608 -20.75 5.85 -7.02
C THR A 608 -19.23 5.77 -7.04
N VAL A 609 -18.63 4.73 -6.46
CA VAL A 609 -17.17 4.54 -6.45
C VAL A 609 -16.63 4.37 -7.88
N ALA A 610 -17.30 3.55 -8.70
CA ALA A 610 -16.93 3.34 -10.10
C ALA A 610 -17.12 4.60 -10.97
N GLU A 611 -18.20 5.37 -10.76
CA GLU A 611 -18.46 6.63 -11.47
C GLU A 611 -17.34 7.66 -11.19
N VAL A 612 -16.95 7.84 -9.92
CA VAL A 612 -15.85 8.74 -9.54
C VAL A 612 -14.52 8.31 -10.16
N PHE A 613 -14.14 7.03 -10.05
CA PHE A 613 -12.88 6.55 -10.64
C PHE A 613 -12.89 6.64 -12.18
N ALA A 614 -14.03 6.42 -12.83
CA ALA A 614 -14.19 6.63 -14.27
C ALA A 614 -14.04 8.11 -14.67
N MET A 615 -14.56 9.05 -13.88
CA MET A 615 -14.36 10.50 -14.10
C MET A 615 -12.89 10.90 -13.91
N CYS A 616 -12.23 10.41 -12.86
CA CYS A 616 -10.81 10.64 -12.62
C CYS A 616 -9.93 10.08 -13.75
N ALA A 617 -10.24 8.88 -14.25
CA ALA A 617 -9.55 8.26 -15.37
C ALA A 617 -9.76 9.03 -16.69
N GLN A 618 -10.97 9.57 -16.93
CA GLN A 618 -11.23 10.45 -18.08
C GLN A 618 -10.41 11.74 -18.03
N MET A 619 -10.28 12.36 -16.85
CA MET A 619 -9.39 13.52 -16.66
C MET A 619 -7.92 13.16 -16.87
N ALA A 620 -7.45 12.02 -16.37
CA ALA A 620 -6.08 11.55 -16.60
C ALA A 620 -5.79 11.26 -18.08
N CYS A 621 -6.77 10.75 -18.83
CA CYS A 621 -6.68 10.61 -20.29
C CYS A 621 -6.60 11.96 -21.00
N ALA A 622 -7.50 12.91 -20.66
CA ALA A 622 -7.50 14.27 -21.22
C ALA A 622 -6.21 15.04 -20.91
N PHE A 623 -5.67 14.90 -19.69
CA PHE A 623 -4.38 15.46 -19.25
C PHE A 623 -3.21 14.99 -20.11
N LYS A 624 -3.23 13.73 -20.58
CA LYS A 624 -2.21 13.17 -21.49
C LYS A 624 -2.41 13.56 -22.97
N GLY A 625 -3.43 14.34 -23.31
CA GLY A 625 -3.80 14.62 -24.71
C GLY A 625 -4.29 13.38 -25.45
N ALA A 626 -4.96 12.46 -24.73
CA ALA A 626 -5.42 11.19 -25.26
C ALA A 626 -6.93 11.02 -25.01
N GLY A 627 -7.74 11.13 -26.06
CA GLY A 627 -9.20 10.96 -25.99
C GLY A 627 -9.97 12.28 -25.85
N PRO A 628 -11.23 12.25 -25.40
CA PRO A 628 -12.04 13.46 -25.25
C PRO A 628 -11.43 14.43 -24.23
N ALA A 629 -11.51 15.74 -24.51
CA ALA A 629 -11.10 16.78 -23.57
C ALA A 629 -12.11 16.92 -22.41
N ALA A 630 -12.19 15.90 -21.56
CA ALA A 630 -13.00 15.85 -20.35
C ALA A 630 -12.25 16.53 -19.20
N LEU A 631 -12.76 17.69 -18.78
CA LEU A 631 -12.36 18.35 -17.55
C LEU A 631 -13.64 18.59 -16.75
N PHE A 632 -13.67 18.08 -15.52
CA PHE A 632 -14.81 18.23 -14.61
C PHE A 632 -14.47 19.26 -13.54
N ASP A 633 -15.46 20.08 -13.18
CA ASP A 633 -15.35 20.96 -12.02
C ASP A 633 -15.57 20.18 -10.71
N ASP A 634 -15.25 20.83 -9.59
CA ASP A 634 -15.40 20.22 -8.26
C ASP A 634 -16.85 19.82 -7.97
N ALA A 635 -17.81 20.61 -8.47
CA ALA A 635 -19.24 20.32 -8.36
C ALA A 635 -19.61 19.03 -9.11
N ALA A 636 -19.12 18.82 -10.34
CA ALA A 636 -19.33 17.57 -11.08
C ALA A 636 -18.62 16.38 -10.44
N LEU A 637 -17.37 16.53 -9.97
CA LEU A 637 -16.62 15.46 -9.30
C LEU A 637 -17.26 15.02 -7.97
N CYS A 638 -17.84 15.96 -7.22
CA CYS A 638 -18.61 15.67 -6.01
C CYS A 638 -20.04 15.16 -6.29
N LYS A 639 -20.59 15.36 -7.50
CA LYS A 639 -22.00 15.05 -7.80
C LYS A 639 -22.39 13.58 -7.58
N PRO A 640 -21.58 12.55 -7.91
CA PRO A 640 -21.93 11.14 -7.63
C PRO A 640 -22.13 10.85 -6.13
N VAL A 641 -21.33 11.49 -5.27
CA VAL A 641 -21.35 11.32 -3.81
C VAL A 641 -22.47 12.15 -3.16
N ARG A 642 -22.71 13.37 -3.67
CA ARG A 642 -23.91 14.16 -3.30
C ARG A 642 -25.20 13.48 -3.73
N ARG A 643 -25.24 12.81 -4.89
CA ARG A 643 -26.38 12.03 -5.38
C ARG A 643 -26.67 10.85 -4.45
N PHE A 644 -25.65 10.05 -4.10
CA PHE A 644 -25.77 8.99 -3.08
C PHE A 644 -26.35 9.55 -1.78
N THR A 645 -25.80 10.67 -1.29
CA THR A 645 -26.21 11.30 -0.03
C THR A 645 -27.66 11.79 -0.06
N ALA A 646 -28.09 12.45 -1.13
CA ALA A 646 -29.47 12.91 -1.31
C ALA A 646 -30.45 11.73 -1.40
N GLU A 647 -30.11 10.68 -2.14
CA GLU A 647 -30.91 9.45 -2.20
C GLU A 647 -30.99 8.75 -0.83
N TYR A 648 -29.88 8.74 -0.06
CA TYR A 648 -29.82 8.17 1.28
C TYR A 648 -30.69 8.95 2.27
N VAL A 649 -30.61 10.28 2.26
CA VAL A 649 -31.53 11.13 3.04
C VAL A 649 -32.98 10.79 2.69
N SER A 650 -33.31 10.84 1.40
CA SER A 650 -34.67 10.66 0.88
C SER A 650 -35.30 9.33 1.29
N ARG A 651 -34.51 8.23 1.32
CA ARG A 651 -35.01 6.88 1.61
C ARG A 651 -34.83 6.43 3.08
N CYS A 652 -33.85 6.96 3.81
CA CYS A 652 -33.46 6.47 5.13
C CYS A 652 -33.57 7.48 6.27
N VAL A 653 -33.54 8.79 6.00
CA VAL A 653 -33.42 9.84 7.05
C VAL A 653 -34.70 10.66 7.21
N LEU A 654 -35.47 10.87 6.13
CA LEU A 654 -36.69 11.68 6.19
C LEU A 654 -37.70 11.17 7.24
N GLY A 655 -38.15 12.08 8.11
CA GLY A 655 -39.07 11.84 9.22
C GLY A 655 -38.41 11.26 10.47
N VAL A 656 -37.15 10.82 10.41
CA VAL A 656 -36.47 10.15 11.54
C VAL A 656 -36.24 11.14 12.68
N HIS A 657 -35.66 12.29 12.37
CA HIS A 657 -35.42 13.38 13.32
C HIS A 657 -36.71 13.89 13.92
N SER A 658 -37.70 14.18 13.07
CA SER A 658 -38.99 14.73 13.51
C SER A 658 -39.76 13.76 14.42
N LYS A 659 -39.71 12.44 14.12
CA LYS A 659 -40.29 11.39 14.98
C LYS A 659 -39.56 11.29 16.32
N ALA A 660 -38.23 11.27 16.31
CA ALA A 660 -37.43 11.18 17.52
C ALA A 660 -37.67 12.39 18.44
N LEU A 661 -37.65 13.60 17.87
CA LEU A 661 -37.87 14.84 18.60
C LEU A 661 -39.32 14.98 19.10
N ALA A 662 -40.32 14.59 18.31
CA ALA A 662 -41.71 14.55 18.77
C ALA A 662 -41.93 13.55 19.92
N SER A 663 -41.19 12.44 19.93
CA SER A 663 -41.24 11.44 21.01
C SER A 663 -40.64 11.99 22.31
N VAL A 664 -39.51 12.71 22.24
CA VAL A 664 -38.92 13.42 23.39
C VAL A 664 -39.88 14.50 23.91
N LEU A 665 -40.50 15.29 23.02
CA LEU A 665 -41.49 16.30 23.40
C LEU A 665 -42.68 15.68 24.17
N CYS A 666 -43.22 14.55 23.72
CA CYS A 666 -44.30 13.87 24.46
C CYS A 666 -43.85 13.37 25.85
N LEU A 667 -42.62 12.87 25.98
CA LEU A 667 -42.08 12.47 27.28
C LEU A 667 -41.86 13.69 28.21
N LEU A 668 -41.43 14.83 27.67
CA LEU A 668 -41.29 16.09 28.42
C LEU A 668 -42.66 16.64 28.88
N LEU A 669 -43.68 16.60 28.02
CA LEU A 669 -45.05 17.00 28.39
C LEU A 669 -45.62 16.10 29.51
N ARG A 670 -45.35 14.80 29.46
CA ARG A 670 -45.72 13.86 30.54
C ARG A 670 -44.97 14.17 31.84
N ARG A 671 -43.67 14.46 31.78
CA ARG A 671 -42.84 14.88 32.92
C ARG A 671 -43.33 16.21 33.54
N ALA A 672 -43.83 17.13 32.71
CA ALA A 672 -44.52 18.35 33.12
C ALA A 672 -45.97 18.11 33.66
N ARG A 673 -46.35 16.85 33.89
CA ARG A 673 -47.64 16.39 34.46
C ARG A 673 -48.87 16.62 33.57
N LEU A 674 -48.70 16.75 32.25
CA LEU A 674 -49.83 16.72 31.31
C LEU A 674 -50.26 15.26 31.05
N ASP A 675 -51.54 14.96 31.29
CA ASP A 675 -52.12 13.67 30.87
C ASP A 675 -52.43 13.69 29.37
N LEU A 676 -51.42 13.32 28.58
CA LEU A 676 -51.52 13.18 27.12
C LEU A 676 -52.58 12.19 26.66
N HIS A 677 -52.98 11.21 27.49
CA HIS A 677 -54.00 10.24 27.08
C HIS A 677 -55.40 10.88 27.14
N ALA A 678 -55.72 11.51 28.27
CA ALA A 678 -56.99 12.23 28.44
C ALA A 678 -57.11 13.44 27.49
N GLU A 679 -56.03 14.17 27.23
CA GLU A 679 -56.00 15.31 26.30
C GLU A 679 -56.22 14.90 24.83
N VAL A 680 -55.72 13.72 24.43
CA VAL A 680 -56.01 13.17 23.09
C VAL A 680 -57.47 12.72 23.02
N GLU A 681 -57.93 11.90 23.97
CA GLU A 681 -59.31 11.36 23.97
C GLU A 681 -60.39 12.46 24.03
N GLN A 682 -60.16 13.55 24.77
CA GLN A 682 -61.10 14.69 24.81
C GLN A 682 -61.26 15.38 23.45
N LYS A 683 -60.22 15.39 22.60
CA LYS A 683 -60.26 15.99 21.26
C LYS A 683 -60.81 15.05 20.19
N GLU A 684 -60.87 13.73 20.44
CA GLU A 684 -61.49 12.75 19.52
C GLU A 684 -63.01 12.95 19.34
N ILE A 685 -63.64 13.72 20.22
CA ILE A 685 -65.06 14.11 20.13
C ILE A 685 -65.27 15.29 19.15
N GLY A 686 -64.18 15.93 18.69
CA GLY A 686 -64.18 17.04 17.73
C GLY A 686 -64.06 16.63 16.26
N ALA A 687 -64.17 17.60 15.36
CA ALA A 687 -64.17 17.37 13.90
C ALA A 687 -62.77 17.10 13.28
N SER A 688 -61.70 17.03 14.07
CA SER A 688 -60.32 16.84 13.61
C SER A 688 -59.75 15.50 14.07
N TRP A 689 -59.31 14.66 13.13
CA TRP A 689 -58.74 13.34 13.41
C TRP A 689 -57.33 13.38 14.04
N SER A 690 -56.67 14.54 14.05
CA SER A 690 -55.36 14.76 14.65
C SER A 690 -55.38 15.82 15.76
N VAL A 691 -54.45 15.69 16.70
CA VAL A 691 -54.24 16.61 17.82
C VAL A 691 -52.94 17.37 17.61
N SER A 692 -52.99 18.70 17.66
CA SER A 692 -51.77 19.48 17.41
C SER A 692 -50.81 19.50 18.59
N LEU A 693 -49.55 19.11 18.36
CA LEU A 693 -48.47 19.14 19.35
C LEU A 693 -48.22 20.56 19.87
N GLU A 694 -48.29 21.58 19.01
CA GLU A 694 -48.14 22.99 19.41
C GLU A 694 -49.16 23.35 20.50
N SER A 695 -50.43 22.96 20.32
CA SER A 695 -51.50 23.22 21.28
C SER A 695 -51.35 22.48 22.62
N LEU A 696 -50.56 21.40 22.67
CA LEU A 696 -50.23 20.69 23.90
C LEU A 696 -49.04 21.35 24.62
N CYS A 697 -48.03 21.78 23.86
CA CYS A 697 -46.91 22.56 24.36
C CYS A 697 -47.36 23.91 24.96
N GLU A 698 -48.25 24.64 24.27
CA GLU A 698 -48.81 25.90 24.76
C GLU A 698 -49.53 25.76 26.11
N LYS A 699 -50.25 24.66 26.34
CA LYS A 699 -50.91 24.39 27.63
C LYS A 699 -49.91 24.28 28.79
N VAL A 700 -48.79 23.59 28.59
CA VAL A 700 -47.74 23.45 29.61
C VAL A 700 -47.01 24.79 29.82
N CYS A 701 -46.64 25.48 28.73
CA CYS A 701 -46.03 26.80 28.79
C CYS A 701 -46.92 27.85 29.47
N GLY A 702 -48.24 27.78 29.30
CA GLY A 702 -49.20 28.65 29.98
C GLY A 702 -49.42 28.27 31.46
N SER A 703 -49.50 26.98 31.78
CA SER A 703 -49.76 26.53 33.15
C SER A 703 -48.55 26.67 34.08
N GLY A 704 -47.32 26.61 33.56
CA GLY A 704 -46.09 26.75 34.35
C GLY A 704 -45.77 28.19 34.80
N VAL A 705 -46.45 29.19 34.25
CA VAL A 705 -46.10 30.63 34.41
C VAL A 705 -47.04 31.38 35.36
N LEU A 706 -48.19 30.80 35.73
CA LEU A 706 -49.19 31.45 36.59
C LEU A 706 -48.83 31.47 38.10
N GLY A 707 -47.62 31.02 38.46
CA GLY A 707 -47.04 31.08 39.80
C GLY A 707 -46.29 32.39 40.10
N ASN A 708 -47.01 33.50 40.20
CA ASN A 708 -46.64 34.72 40.95
C ASN A 708 -45.41 35.59 40.58
N ASN A 709 -44.63 35.35 39.52
CA ASN A 709 -43.56 36.29 39.11
C ASN A 709 -43.54 36.58 37.60
N GLN A 710 -43.97 37.78 37.20
CA GLN A 710 -43.98 38.22 35.79
C GLN A 710 -42.60 38.67 35.29
N ASP A 711 -41.79 39.35 36.13
CA ASP A 711 -40.51 39.91 35.70
C ASP A 711 -39.44 38.85 35.36
N THR A 712 -39.42 37.71 36.06
CA THR A 712 -38.48 36.61 35.76
C THR A 712 -38.78 35.96 34.41
N SER A 713 -40.05 35.89 33.99
CA SER A 713 -40.45 35.32 32.69
C SER A 713 -39.86 36.08 31.50
N GLY A 714 -39.79 37.41 31.59
CA GLY A 714 -39.22 38.27 30.55
C GLY A 714 -37.70 38.14 30.45
N ALA A 715 -37.02 38.03 31.60
CA ALA A 715 -35.58 37.77 31.66
C ALA A 715 -35.22 36.38 31.10
N LEU A 716 -36.04 35.37 31.40
CA LEU A 716 -35.92 34.01 30.87
C LEU A 716 -36.09 33.95 29.36
N ALA A 717 -37.19 34.53 28.85
CA ALA A 717 -37.44 34.60 27.42
C ALA A 717 -36.37 35.42 26.67
N ARG A 718 -35.66 36.34 27.33
CA ARG A 718 -34.46 37.00 26.77
C ARG A 718 -33.26 36.05 26.73
N ARG A 719 -32.83 35.50 27.88
CA ARG A 719 -31.67 34.58 27.96
C ARG A 719 -31.80 33.37 27.03
N SER A 720 -33.00 32.83 26.87
CA SER A 720 -33.24 31.70 25.96
C SER A 720 -33.17 32.09 24.47
N ARG A 721 -33.59 33.31 24.12
CA ARG A 721 -33.41 33.87 22.77
C ARG A 721 -31.95 34.23 22.50
N GLU A 722 -31.25 34.76 23.50
CA GLU A 722 -29.80 35.03 23.44
C GLU A 722 -29.01 33.75 23.21
N LEU A 723 -29.38 32.65 23.90
CA LEU A 723 -28.78 31.33 23.72
C LEU A 723 -29.11 30.70 22.36
N ALA A 724 -30.37 30.73 21.91
CA ALA A 724 -30.71 30.29 20.54
C ALA A 724 -29.92 31.08 19.49
N ALA A 725 -29.90 32.41 19.58
CA ALA A 725 -29.14 33.24 18.68
C ALA A 725 -27.62 32.98 18.78
N ALA A 726 -27.10 32.56 19.93
CA ALA A 726 -25.69 32.19 20.10
C ALA A 726 -25.38 30.82 19.48
N VAL A 727 -26.27 29.83 19.61
CA VAL A 727 -26.16 28.54 18.92
C VAL A 727 -26.28 28.73 17.41
N GLU A 728 -27.25 29.50 16.91
CA GLU A 728 -27.39 29.82 15.49
C GLU A 728 -26.13 30.54 14.93
N ARG A 729 -25.58 31.50 15.68
CA ARG A 729 -24.30 32.16 15.33
C ARG A 729 -23.13 31.19 15.32
N LEU A 730 -23.05 30.26 16.29
CA LEU A 730 -21.99 29.25 16.35
C LEU A 730 -22.09 28.25 15.19
N THR A 731 -23.30 27.76 14.86
CA THR A 731 -23.50 26.87 13.70
C THR A 731 -23.17 27.58 12.39
N ALA A 732 -23.62 28.82 12.21
CA ALA A 732 -23.31 29.61 11.02
C ALA A 732 -21.80 29.89 10.89
N ALA A 733 -21.12 30.24 11.99
CA ALA A 733 -19.66 30.47 11.98
C ALA A 733 -18.89 29.17 11.69
N THR A 734 -19.36 28.02 12.19
CA THR A 734 -18.72 26.71 11.96
C THR A 734 -18.88 26.25 10.51
N ASN A 735 -20.09 26.38 9.94
CA ASN A 735 -20.37 26.08 8.52
C ASN A 735 -19.52 26.99 7.60
N LYS A 736 -19.42 28.30 7.91
CA LYS A 736 -18.60 29.25 7.15
C LYS A 736 -17.10 28.94 7.23
N ALA A 737 -16.58 28.58 8.41
CA ALA A 737 -15.19 28.16 8.56
C ALA A 737 -14.87 26.89 7.75
N HIS A 738 -15.79 25.94 7.68
CA HIS A 738 -15.68 24.72 6.88
C HIS A 738 -15.66 25.01 5.36
N GLY A 739 -16.52 25.93 4.90
CA GLY A 739 -16.50 26.41 3.50
C GLY A 739 -15.19 27.11 3.13
N LEU A 740 -14.62 27.92 4.02
CA LEU A 740 -13.34 28.60 3.83
C LEU A 740 -12.15 27.62 3.76
N LEU A 741 -12.11 26.61 4.63
CA LEU A 741 -11.10 25.55 4.59
C LEU A 741 -11.14 24.78 3.26
N THR A 742 -12.33 24.44 2.78
CA THR A 742 -12.52 23.74 1.51
C THR A 742 -12.02 24.57 0.33
N ALA A 743 -12.39 25.86 0.27
CA ALA A 743 -11.92 26.78 -0.76
C ALA A 743 -10.41 27.10 -0.67
N ALA A 744 -9.81 27.06 0.52
CA ALA A 744 -8.36 27.22 0.71
C ALA A 744 -7.57 26.04 0.11
N HIS A 745 -7.99 24.79 0.36
CA HIS A 745 -7.34 23.62 -0.22
C HIS A 745 -7.46 23.57 -1.75
N GLN A 746 -8.62 23.97 -2.29
CA GLN A 746 -8.85 24.10 -3.73
C GLN A 746 -7.85 25.08 -4.40
N ARG A 747 -7.54 26.20 -3.72
CA ARG A 747 -6.54 27.17 -4.18
C ARG A 747 -5.13 26.58 -4.19
N THR A 748 -4.72 25.83 -3.16
CA THR A 748 -3.38 25.23 -3.07
C THR A 748 -3.10 24.23 -4.19
N LEU A 749 -4.09 23.42 -4.58
CA LEU A 749 -3.98 22.53 -5.74
C LEU A 749 -3.85 23.31 -7.05
N SER A 750 -4.63 24.38 -7.18
CA SER A 750 -4.76 25.13 -8.44
C SER A 750 -3.60 26.12 -8.68
N THR A 751 -2.96 26.65 -7.63
CA THR A 751 -1.72 27.44 -7.76
C THR A 751 -0.56 26.58 -8.22
N ALA A 752 -0.45 25.33 -7.77
CA ALA A 752 0.59 24.40 -8.20
C ALA A 752 0.54 24.18 -9.73
N LEU A 753 -0.66 23.96 -10.29
CA LEU A 753 -0.89 23.78 -11.74
C LEU A 753 -0.47 25.00 -12.59
N HIS A 754 -0.60 26.24 -12.09
CA HIS A 754 -0.16 27.44 -12.81
C HIS A 754 1.37 27.63 -12.79
N HIS A 755 2.07 27.09 -11.80
CA HIS A 755 3.54 27.14 -11.77
C HIS A 755 4.17 26.14 -12.75
N TRP A 756 3.51 25.01 -13.01
CA TRP A 756 3.90 24.04 -14.04
C TRP A 756 4.01 24.67 -15.45
N GLU A 757 3.04 25.52 -15.81
CA GLU A 757 3.02 26.27 -17.07
C GLU A 757 4.28 27.16 -17.25
N LYS A 758 4.69 27.86 -16.18
CA LYS A 758 5.91 28.67 -16.16
C LYS A 758 7.18 27.82 -16.23
N ALA A 759 7.19 26.64 -15.61
CA ALA A 759 8.31 25.71 -15.70
C ALA A 759 8.48 25.14 -17.12
N CYS A 760 7.39 24.69 -17.76
CA CYS A 760 7.42 24.16 -19.14
C CYS A 760 7.88 25.21 -20.17
N THR A 761 7.47 26.46 -20.02
CA THR A 761 7.85 27.56 -20.92
C THR A 761 9.29 28.05 -20.72
N LEU A 762 9.87 27.87 -19.52
CA LEU A 762 11.29 28.12 -19.27
C LEU A 762 12.19 27.00 -19.82
N ALA A 763 11.77 25.73 -19.69
CA ALA A 763 12.53 24.56 -20.16
C ALA A 763 12.72 24.53 -21.70
N GLN A 764 11.83 25.15 -22.47
CA GLN A 764 11.92 25.22 -23.94
C GLN A 764 12.90 26.29 -24.47
N LYS A 765 13.51 27.11 -23.60
CA LYS A 765 14.16 28.38 -24.01
C LYS A 765 15.68 28.30 -24.23
N TYR A 766 16.35 27.20 -23.88
CA TYR A 766 17.83 27.10 -23.92
C TYR A 766 18.36 25.73 -24.34
N ALA A 767 18.59 25.51 -25.64
CA ALA A 767 19.41 24.40 -26.16
C ALA A 767 19.93 24.70 -27.59
N LEU A 768 21.25 24.76 -27.80
CA LEU A 768 21.97 24.67 -29.11
C LEU A 768 23.51 24.63 -28.91
N ASN A 769 24.28 24.54 -30.01
CA ASN A 769 25.39 23.59 -30.14
C ASN A 769 26.62 24.10 -30.93
N VAL A 770 27.85 23.70 -30.55
CA VAL A 770 29.08 23.72 -31.40
C VAL A 770 29.95 22.49 -31.08
N SER A 771 30.78 22.00 -32.02
CA SER A 771 31.41 20.66 -31.97
C SER A 771 32.96 20.63 -31.99
N PRO A 772 33.61 19.72 -31.24
CA PRO A 772 35.07 19.52 -31.22
C PRO A 772 35.59 18.53 -32.28
N VAL A 773 35.11 18.65 -33.53
CA VAL A 773 35.52 17.78 -34.66
C VAL A 773 36.68 18.41 -35.47
N GLU A 774 36.93 19.70 -35.30
CA GLU A 774 37.91 20.46 -36.08
C GLU A 774 39.36 20.31 -35.56
N GLU A 775 39.55 19.81 -34.34
CA GLU A 775 40.83 19.90 -33.61
C GLU A 775 41.68 18.61 -33.65
N ALA A 776 41.06 17.43 -33.62
CA ALA A 776 41.76 16.15 -33.51
C ALA A 776 42.36 15.61 -34.84
N LEU A 777 42.12 16.28 -35.97
CA LEU A 777 42.52 15.83 -37.31
C LEU A 777 44.02 16.01 -37.63
N MET A 778 44.81 16.62 -36.74
CA MET A 778 46.21 16.99 -37.03
C MET A 778 47.30 16.09 -36.43
N GLU A 779 47.09 15.37 -35.31
CA GLU A 779 48.25 15.13 -34.42
C GLU A 779 49.27 14.03 -34.78
N MET A 780 48.91 12.90 -35.40
CA MET A 780 49.88 11.77 -35.52
C MET A 780 49.89 11.07 -36.90
N LEU A 781 50.86 11.49 -37.73
CA LEU A 781 51.21 10.96 -39.06
C LEU A 781 51.21 9.41 -39.13
N HIS A 782 50.65 8.69 -40.11
CA HIS A 782 50.57 8.83 -41.58
C HIS A 782 51.92 8.80 -42.32
N PRO A 783 52.33 7.66 -42.94
CA PRO A 783 53.53 7.61 -43.77
C PRO A 783 53.31 8.30 -45.12
N GLU A 784 54.17 9.26 -45.45
CA GLU A 784 54.20 9.92 -46.75
C GLU A 784 54.98 9.09 -47.79
N GLY A 785 54.30 8.60 -48.83
CA GLY A 785 54.95 8.07 -50.05
C GLY A 785 54.79 6.57 -50.33
N ASN A 786 55.45 6.14 -51.42
CA ASN A 786 55.48 4.74 -51.85
C ASN A 786 56.48 3.93 -51.01
N ILE A 787 56.19 2.63 -50.85
CA ILE A 787 57.08 1.67 -50.19
C ILE A 787 58.36 1.50 -51.04
N ASP A 788 59.49 1.96 -50.52
CA ASP A 788 60.82 1.72 -51.09
C ASP A 788 61.61 0.70 -50.26
N THR A 789 62.81 0.32 -50.73
CA THR A 789 63.66 -0.66 -50.03
C THR A 789 64.12 -0.18 -48.66
N GLN A 790 64.21 1.13 -48.44
CA GLN A 790 64.65 1.73 -47.19
C GLN A 790 63.52 1.71 -46.13
N TRP A 791 62.28 1.90 -46.56
CA TRP A 791 61.08 1.64 -45.76
C TRP A 791 60.99 0.17 -45.36
N VAL A 792 61.24 -0.77 -46.30
CA VAL A 792 61.26 -2.21 -45.99
C VAL A 792 62.32 -2.55 -44.95
N GLU A 793 63.55 -2.04 -45.08
CA GLU A 793 64.62 -2.24 -44.08
C GLU A 793 64.28 -1.64 -42.70
N ASN A 794 63.71 -0.42 -42.67
CA ASN A 794 63.32 0.25 -41.43
C ASN A 794 62.17 -0.47 -40.72
N VAL A 795 61.16 -0.93 -41.45
CA VAL A 795 60.04 -1.71 -40.90
C VAL A 795 60.50 -3.13 -40.51
N SER A 796 61.43 -3.73 -41.25
CA SER A 796 62.10 -4.99 -40.90
C SER A 796 62.91 -4.86 -39.59
N ALA A 797 63.58 -3.72 -39.37
CA ALA A 797 64.26 -3.42 -38.11
C ALA A 797 63.28 -3.18 -36.94
N LEU A 798 62.26 -2.34 -37.12
CA LEU A 798 61.23 -2.07 -36.11
C LEU A 798 60.45 -3.33 -35.72
N LEU A 799 60.11 -4.21 -36.67
CA LEU A 799 59.45 -5.46 -36.36
C LEU A 799 60.37 -6.47 -35.66
N ARG A 800 61.69 -6.47 -35.93
CA ARG A 800 62.64 -7.27 -35.13
C ARG A 800 62.69 -6.78 -33.68
N GLU A 801 62.73 -5.47 -33.47
CA GLU A 801 62.68 -4.84 -32.15
C GLU A 801 61.36 -5.15 -31.41
N MET A 802 60.21 -4.95 -32.07
CA MET A 802 58.88 -5.26 -31.53
C MET A 802 58.69 -6.76 -31.24
N ILE A 803 59.16 -7.67 -32.11
CA ILE A 803 59.11 -9.11 -31.86
C ILE A 803 59.95 -9.47 -30.63
N SER A 804 61.13 -8.85 -30.45
CA SER A 804 61.96 -9.04 -29.26
C SER A 804 61.22 -8.59 -27.98
N GLN A 805 60.69 -7.36 -27.98
CA GLN A 805 59.95 -6.78 -26.85
C GLN A 805 58.69 -7.59 -26.49
N LEU A 806 57.86 -7.93 -27.49
CA LEU A 806 56.67 -8.76 -27.28
C LEU A 806 57.02 -10.18 -26.79
N THR A 807 58.18 -10.72 -27.17
CA THR A 807 58.66 -12.03 -26.69
C THR A 807 59.09 -11.96 -25.22
N THR A 808 59.75 -10.87 -24.79
CA THR A 808 60.05 -10.65 -23.37
C THR A 808 58.77 -10.43 -22.55
N ASP A 809 57.81 -9.67 -23.08
CA ASP A 809 56.53 -9.39 -22.42
C ASP A 809 55.66 -10.66 -22.26
N ILE A 810 55.67 -11.56 -23.25
CA ILE A 810 55.03 -12.88 -23.09
C ILE A 810 55.70 -13.71 -21.99
N GLY A 811 57.01 -13.55 -21.80
CA GLY A 811 57.74 -14.19 -20.70
C GLY A 811 57.29 -13.69 -19.32
N THR A 812 57.16 -12.37 -19.16
CA THR A 812 56.70 -11.74 -17.89
C THR A 812 55.23 -12.03 -17.64
N ARG A 813 54.33 -11.83 -18.62
CA ARG A 813 52.90 -12.13 -18.49
C ARG A 813 52.62 -13.61 -18.22
N LYS A 814 53.40 -14.54 -18.79
CA LYS A 814 53.33 -15.97 -18.42
C LYS A 814 53.78 -16.26 -17.00
N SER A 815 54.58 -15.40 -16.36
CA SER A 815 54.89 -15.53 -14.93
C SER A 815 53.75 -15.00 -14.06
N GLU A 816 53.10 -13.91 -14.46
CA GLU A 816 51.99 -13.27 -13.74
C GLU A 816 50.69 -14.10 -13.79
N VAL A 817 50.36 -14.70 -14.94
CA VAL A 817 49.25 -15.67 -15.02
C VAL A 817 49.48 -16.87 -14.09
N ARG A 818 50.73 -17.33 -13.95
CA ARG A 818 51.09 -18.43 -13.03
C ARG A 818 51.00 -18.04 -11.56
N THR A 819 51.32 -16.80 -11.18
CA THR A 819 51.14 -16.32 -9.80
C THR A 819 49.67 -16.05 -9.48
N ALA A 820 48.91 -15.47 -10.41
CA ALA A 820 47.46 -15.32 -10.27
C ALA A 820 46.77 -16.69 -10.12
N TRP A 821 47.21 -17.70 -10.88
CA TRP A 821 46.68 -19.06 -10.79
C TRP A 821 46.98 -19.72 -9.44
N SER A 822 48.20 -19.57 -8.92
CA SER A 822 48.54 -20.12 -7.60
C SER A 822 47.78 -19.43 -6.46
N ALA A 823 47.53 -18.12 -6.58
CA ALA A 823 46.67 -17.39 -5.66
C ALA A 823 45.22 -17.88 -5.70
N LEU A 824 44.61 -17.99 -6.89
CA LEU A 824 43.26 -18.53 -7.06
C LEU A 824 43.13 -19.94 -6.48
N ARG A 825 44.07 -20.84 -6.79
CA ARG A 825 44.07 -22.21 -6.26
C ARG A 825 44.08 -22.23 -4.73
N SER A 826 44.96 -21.45 -4.10
CA SER A 826 45.06 -21.33 -2.64
C SER A 826 43.74 -20.86 -2.00
N ARG A 827 43.05 -19.89 -2.63
CA ARG A 827 41.73 -19.43 -2.18
C ARG A 827 40.63 -20.47 -2.40
N VAL A 828 40.68 -21.25 -3.48
CA VAL A 828 39.72 -22.36 -3.70
C VAL A 828 39.91 -23.50 -2.71
N GLU A 829 41.15 -23.78 -2.29
CA GLU A 829 41.45 -24.81 -1.29
C GLU A 829 40.82 -24.49 0.09
N SER A 830 40.67 -23.21 0.48
CA SER A 830 40.04 -22.85 1.76
C SER A 830 38.52 -23.08 1.80
N LEU A 831 37.84 -23.27 0.66
CA LEU A 831 36.42 -23.67 0.63
C LEU A 831 36.17 -25.13 1.06
N ALA A 832 37.20 -25.98 1.08
CA ALA A 832 37.02 -27.41 1.34
C ALA A 832 36.38 -27.70 2.71
N ALA A 833 36.77 -26.93 3.74
CA ALA A 833 36.23 -27.07 5.10
C ALA A 833 34.75 -26.64 5.22
N PRO A 834 34.34 -25.41 4.85
CA PRO A 834 32.94 -25.01 4.91
C PRO A 834 32.04 -25.83 3.95
N ALA A 835 32.56 -26.30 2.82
CA ALA A 835 31.83 -27.22 1.93
C ALA A 835 31.57 -28.59 2.59
N ALA A 836 32.55 -29.14 3.31
CA ALA A 836 32.36 -30.38 4.07
C ALA A 836 31.34 -30.20 5.21
N ALA A 837 31.43 -29.10 5.96
CA ALA A 837 30.49 -28.78 7.04
C ALA A 837 29.05 -28.62 6.49
N ARG A 838 28.87 -27.85 5.41
CA ARG A 838 27.58 -27.69 4.73
C ARG A 838 27.00 -29.02 4.24
N ALA A 839 27.83 -29.91 3.69
CA ALA A 839 27.38 -31.22 3.22
C ALA A 839 26.91 -32.15 4.35
N GLN A 840 27.41 -31.96 5.58
CA GLN A 840 26.92 -32.61 6.79
C GLN A 840 25.57 -32.03 7.21
N LEU A 841 25.45 -30.70 7.35
CA LEU A 841 24.18 -30.03 7.71
C LEU A 841 23.04 -30.37 6.71
N ALA A 842 23.35 -30.44 5.41
CA ALA A 842 22.41 -30.86 4.37
C ALA A 842 22.01 -32.35 4.47
N ALA A 843 22.81 -33.20 5.13
CA ALA A 843 22.43 -34.59 5.39
C ALA A 843 21.36 -34.71 6.48
N ASP A 844 21.40 -33.83 7.49
CA ASP A 844 20.51 -33.88 8.65
C ASP A 844 19.05 -33.50 8.32
N VAL A 845 18.85 -32.63 7.32
CA VAL A 845 17.51 -32.24 6.82
C VAL A 845 17.01 -33.11 5.66
N ARG A 846 17.86 -33.95 5.05
CA ARG A 846 17.53 -34.74 3.86
C ARG A 846 16.33 -35.67 4.04
N ALA A 847 16.22 -36.32 5.20
CA ALA A 847 15.16 -37.28 5.48
C ALA A 847 13.76 -36.63 5.55
N PRO A 848 13.52 -35.57 6.35
CA PRO A 848 12.25 -34.86 6.33
C PRO A 848 11.97 -34.11 5.01
N LEU A 849 12.98 -33.50 4.36
CA LEU A 849 12.80 -32.88 3.02
C LEU A 849 12.27 -33.86 1.98
N HIS A 850 12.82 -35.09 1.91
CA HIS A 850 12.33 -36.14 1.02
C HIS A 850 10.91 -36.66 1.37
N VAL A 851 10.37 -36.31 2.54
CA VAL A 851 8.93 -36.50 2.85
C VAL A 851 8.10 -35.36 2.23
N LEU A 852 8.53 -34.12 2.41
CA LEU A 852 7.81 -32.92 1.97
C LEU A 852 7.78 -32.74 0.44
N GLN A 853 8.87 -33.05 -0.27
CA GLN A 853 8.92 -33.03 -1.74
C GLN A 853 7.86 -33.87 -2.45
N GLN A 854 7.22 -34.81 -1.75
CA GLN A 854 6.20 -35.71 -2.31
C GLN A 854 4.76 -35.31 -1.91
N ALA A 855 4.59 -34.14 -1.29
CA ALA A 855 3.31 -33.60 -0.83
C ALA A 855 2.93 -32.33 -1.60
N ASN A 856 1.71 -32.28 -2.14
CA ASN A 856 1.19 -31.25 -3.06
C ASN A 856 2.00 -31.11 -4.37
N GLN A 857 1.29 -30.87 -5.48
CA GLN A 857 1.89 -30.88 -6.82
C GLN A 857 1.88 -29.51 -7.52
N GLU A 858 1.19 -28.51 -6.98
CA GLU A 858 0.99 -27.22 -7.65
C GLU A 858 1.78 -26.08 -6.97
N ASP A 859 1.94 -26.08 -5.64
CA ASP A 859 2.90 -25.23 -4.89
C ASP A 859 3.57 -26.04 -3.76
N ASN A 860 4.90 -26.17 -3.78
CA ASN A 860 5.65 -26.93 -2.76
C ASN A 860 7.03 -26.29 -2.45
N PRO A 861 7.19 -25.61 -1.31
CA PRO A 861 8.44 -24.92 -0.97
C PRO A 861 9.63 -25.87 -0.74
N ALA A 862 9.40 -27.17 -0.48
CA ALA A 862 10.49 -28.15 -0.39
C ALA A 862 11.02 -28.60 -1.77
N VAL A 863 10.28 -28.35 -2.86
CA VAL A 863 10.77 -28.54 -4.23
C VAL A 863 11.66 -27.36 -4.63
N GLU A 864 11.24 -26.13 -4.33
CA GLU A 864 12.02 -24.91 -4.54
C GLU A 864 13.33 -24.92 -3.75
N TYR A 865 13.28 -25.30 -2.47
CA TYR A 865 14.46 -25.46 -1.62
C TYR A 865 15.50 -26.37 -2.24
N VAL A 866 15.11 -27.55 -2.73
CA VAL A 866 16.07 -28.50 -3.30
C VAL A 866 16.49 -28.14 -4.73
N ALA A 867 15.68 -27.38 -5.48
CA ALA A 867 16.13 -26.78 -6.74
C ALA A 867 17.28 -25.78 -6.49
N LEU A 868 17.15 -24.92 -5.48
CA LEU A 868 18.19 -23.97 -5.08
C LEU A 868 19.40 -24.67 -4.42
N GLU A 869 19.17 -25.69 -3.58
CA GLU A 869 20.24 -26.53 -3.00
C GLU A 869 21.08 -27.20 -4.09
N LYS A 870 20.44 -27.76 -5.11
CA LYS A 870 21.12 -28.36 -6.27
C LYS A 870 21.96 -27.33 -7.03
N LYS A 871 21.41 -26.13 -7.27
CA LYS A 871 22.13 -25.01 -7.93
C LYS A 871 23.39 -24.62 -7.13
N VAL A 872 23.27 -24.51 -5.81
CA VAL A 872 24.40 -24.23 -4.90
C VAL A 872 25.46 -25.34 -4.93
N VAL A 873 25.06 -26.62 -4.96
CA VAL A 873 26.00 -27.75 -5.06
C VAL A 873 26.73 -27.76 -6.42
N GLU A 874 26.04 -27.45 -7.51
CA GLU A 874 26.65 -27.33 -8.85
C GLU A 874 27.65 -26.17 -8.91
N GLN A 875 27.34 -25.04 -8.28
CA GLN A 875 28.24 -23.88 -8.17
C GLN A 875 29.48 -24.17 -7.32
N LEU A 876 29.32 -24.77 -6.13
CA LEU A 876 30.45 -25.20 -5.30
C LEU A 876 31.34 -26.23 -6.02
N LYS A 877 30.75 -27.10 -6.84
CA LYS A 877 31.50 -28.04 -7.68
C LYS A 877 32.28 -27.32 -8.79
N ALA A 878 31.71 -26.30 -9.43
CA ALA A 878 32.40 -25.52 -10.45
C ALA A 878 33.66 -24.84 -9.89
N ILE A 879 33.58 -24.28 -8.68
CA ILE A 879 34.74 -23.66 -8.01
C ILE A 879 35.78 -24.72 -7.60
N SER A 880 35.36 -25.76 -6.86
CA SER A 880 36.28 -26.79 -6.34
C SER A 880 36.96 -27.67 -7.42
N SER A 881 36.45 -27.67 -8.65
CA SER A 881 37.04 -28.38 -9.79
C SER A 881 37.70 -27.47 -10.83
N VAL A 882 37.96 -26.20 -10.48
CA VAL A 882 38.60 -25.22 -11.36
C VAL A 882 39.95 -25.71 -11.88
N ARG A 883 40.23 -25.40 -13.14
CA ARG A 883 41.47 -25.72 -13.86
C ARG A 883 42.11 -24.42 -14.38
N ASP A 884 43.38 -24.51 -14.76
CA ASP A 884 44.14 -23.42 -15.39
C ASP A 884 43.70 -23.24 -16.87
N GLU A 885 42.40 -23.03 -17.06
CA GLU A 885 41.68 -23.05 -18.33
C GLU A 885 40.61 -21.94 -18.30
N LEU A 886 40.57 -21.10 -19.35
CA LEU A 886 39.72 -19.90 -19.41
C LEU A 886 38.24 -20.16 -19.08
N GLY A 887 37.68 -21.25 -19.61
CA GLY A 887 36.30 -21.63 -19.34
C GLY A 887 36.05 -22.07 -17.90
N ALA A 888 37.02 -22.73 -17.27
CA ALA A 888 36.91 -23.20 -15.89
C ALA A 888 37.02 -22.04 -14.89
N VAL A 889 37.97 -21.12 -15.07
CA VAL A 889 38.12 -19.95 -14.18
C VAL A 889 36.93 -19.00 -14.29
N ARG A 890 36.42 -18.75 -15.52
CA ARG A 890 35.21 -17.94 -15.71
C ARG A 890 33.98 -18.56 -15.06
N ALA A 891 33.81 -19.87 -15.16
CA ALA A 891 32.73 -20.59 -14.47
C ALA A 891 32.88 -20.52 -12.95
N ALA A 892 34.10 -20.59 -12.42
CA ALA A 892 34.38 -20.44 -10.99
C ALA A 892 34.07 -19.03 -10.47
N ALA A 893 34.45 -17.97 -11.20
CA ALA A 893 34.13 -16.59 -10.84
C ALA A 893 32.60 -16.33 -10.81
N GLN A 894 31.89 -16.78 -11.84
CA GLN A 894 30.43 -16.67 -11.92
C GLN A 894 29.73 -17.48 -10.82
N ALA A 895 30.22 -18.68 -10.52
CA ALA A 895 29.73 -19.49 -9.41
C ALA A 895 29.99 -18.82 -8.05
N ALA A 896 31.18 -18.25 -7.85
CA ALA A 896 31.54 -17.58 -6.60
C ALA A 896 30.65 -16.36 -6.34
N HIS A 897 30.46 -15.52 -7.36
CA HIS A 897 29.57 -14.36 -7.27
C HIS A 897 28.12 -14.76 -6.96
N ALA A 898 27.56 -15.72 -7.71
CA ALA A 898 26.16 -16.12 -7.52
C ALA A 898 25.91 -16.91 -6.21
N LEU A 899 26.94 -17.47 -5.58
CA LEU A 899 26.83 -18.07 -4.24
C LEU A 899 26.67 -17.03 -3.13
N LEU A 900 27.08 -15.77 -3.34
CA LEU A 900 26.87 -14.69 -2.36
C LEU A 900 25.38 -14.45 -2.08
N ASP A 901 24.53 -14.57 -3.11
CA ASP A 901 23.07 -14.42 -2.97
C ASP A 901 22.38 -15.75 -2.65
N HIS A 902 22.78 -16.84 -3.33
CA HIS A 902 22.10 -18.12 -3.17
C HIS A 902 22.32 -18.77 -1.80
N LEU A 903 23.47 -18.56 -1.13
CA LEU A 903 23.71 -19.17 0.19
C LEU A 903 22.84 -18.54 1.30
N PRO A 904 22.77 -17.20 1.47
CA PRO A 904 21.82 -16.57 2.39
C PRO A 904 20.37 -16.89 2.06
N ALA A 905 19.97 -16.82 0.78
CA ALA A 905 18.59 -17.14 0.37
C ALA A 905 18.22 -18.59 0.72
N LEU A 906 19.12 -19.55 0.50
CA LEU A 906 18.89 -20.95 0.85
C LEU A 906 18.93 -21.19 2.37
N HIS A 907 19.71 -20.42 3.13
CA HIS A 907 19.68 -20.45 4.59
C HIS A 907 18.32 -19.99 5.11
N ALA A 908 17.85 -18.79 4.72
CA ALA A 908 16.55 -18.26 5.11
C ALA A 908 15.41 -19.23 4.71
N MET A 909 15.44 -19.73 3.48
CA MET A 909 14.45 -20.68 2.97
C MET A 909 14.39 -21.98 3.80
N LEU A 910 15.49 -22.47 4.36
CA LEU A 910 15.45 -23.64 5.26
C LEU A 910 14.76 -23.33 6.59
N LEU A 911 15.04 -22.15 7.16
CA LEU A 911 14.47 -21.72 8.44
C LEU A 911 12.95 -21.50 8.34
N ASP A 912 12.49 -20.94 7.23
CA ASP A 912 11.07 -20.58 7.05
C ASP A 912 10.25 -21.64 6.30
N LEU A 913 10.87 -22.72 5.78
CA LEU A 913 10.20 -23.81 5.05
C LEU A 913 8.99 -24.38 5.79
N HIS A 914 9.07 -24.47 7.12
CA HIS A 914 7.99 -25.00 7.96
C HIS A 914 6.88 -23.98 8.26
N LYS A 915 7.16 -22.68 8.14
CA LYS A 915 6.21 -21.57 8.36
C LYS A 915 5.42 -21.31 7.08
N ASN A 916 6.13 -21.31 5.95
CA ASN A 916 5.60 -20.99 4.62
C ASN A 916 4.92 -22.21 3.96
N TRP A 917 4.64 -23.28 4.73
CA TRP A 917 3.98 -24.46 4.19
C TRP A 917 2.47 -24.22 3.99
N PRO A 918 1.89 -24.53 2.80
CA PRO A 918 0.47 -24.37 2.54
C PRO A 918 -0.40 -25.14 3.56
N SER A 919 -1.00 -24.40 4.48
CA SER A 919 -1.83 -24.96 5.54
C SER A 919 -3.28 -25.01 5.10
N GLU A 920 -3.81 -26.22 4.89
CA GLU A 920 -5.26 -26.41 4.67
C GLU A 920 -6.05 -25.94 5.90
N ILE A 921 -6.54 -24.70 5.85
CA ILE A 921 -7.52 -24.18 6.80
C ILE A 921 -8.86 -24.87 6.51
N ASN A 922 -9.11 -25.97 7.21
CA ASN A 922 -10.43 -26.24 7.81
C ASN A 922 -10.38 -27.44 8.76
N GLY A 923 -10.61 -27.18 10.05
CA GLY A 923 -10.74 -28.21 11.08
C GLY A 923 -12.01 -29.03 10.88
N ARG A 924 -11.91 -30.23 10.28
CA ARG A 924 -13.02 -31.19 10.26
C ARG A 924 -13.18 -31.83 11.64
N LYS A 925 -14.27 -31.47 12.31
CA LYS A 925 -14.72 -32.01 13.60
C LYS A 925 -14.75 -33.55 13.58
N LEU A 926 -14.33 -34.16 14.69
CA LEU A 926 -14.50 -35.59 14.96
C LEU A 926 -15.98 -35.95 14.96
N THR A 927 -16.48 -36.50 13.85
CA THR A 927 -17.82 -37.08 13.74
C THR A 927 -17.70 -38.60 13.73
N ARG A 928 -18.47 -39.22 14.62
CA ARG A 928 -18.51 -40.66 14.89
C ARG A 928 -18.95 -41.42 13.63
N GLN A 929 -18.06 -42.20 13.03
CA GLN A 929 -18.41 -43.01 11.86
C GLN A 929 -19.38 -44.13 12.26
N THR A 930 -20.53 -44.15 11.59
CA THR A 930 -21.50 -45.24 11.60
C THR A 930 -20.98 -46.40 10.74
N ALA A 931 -21.18 -47.63 11.21
CA ALA A 931 -20.90 -48.81 10.41
C ALA A 931 -21.86 -48.87 9.20
N VAL A 932 -21.32 -49.01 7.99
CA VAL A 932 -22.10 -49.31 6.79
C VAL A 932 -21.51 -50.54 6.10
N THR A 933 -22.39 -51.50 5.87
CA THR A 933 -22.16 -52.79 5.25
C THR A 933 -22.31 -52.75 3.73
N THR A 934 -21.81 -53.80 3.05
CA THR A 934 -22.18 -54.24 1.67
C THR A 934 -21.81 -53.32 0.48
N PRO A 935 -21.72 -53.86 -0.75
CA PRO A 935 -21.01 -55.09 -1.13
C PRO A 935 -20.08 -54.88 -2.34
N ALA A 936 -19.18 -55.83 -2.60
CA ALA A 936 -18.23 -55.74 -3.71
C ALA A 936 -18.88 -55.93 -5.10
N GLN A 937 -18.50 -55.09 -6.07
CA GLN A 937 -18.52 -55.47 -7.49
C GLN A 937 -17.08 -55.68 -7.99
N ARG A 938 -16.90 -56.78 -8.72
CA ARG A 938 -15.61 -57.25 -9.24
C ARG A 938 -15.26 -56.51 -10.54
N ASN A 939 -14.00 -56.14 -10.68
CA ASN A 939 -13.27 -56.30 -11.94
C ASN A 939 -11.87 -56.86 -11.62
N ALA A 940 -11.33 -57.68 -12.52
CA ALA A 940 -10.39 -58.75 -12.16
C ALA A 940 -8.92 -58.45 -12.50
N CYS A 941 -7.99 -58.90 -11.64
CA CYS A 941 -6.66 -59.51 -11.94
C CYS A 941 -5.86 -59.75 -10.63
N PRO A 942 -4.83 -60.63 -10.58
CA PRO A 942 -5.10 -61.96 -10.02
C PRO A 942 -4.25 -62.39 -8.81
N ASN A 943 -4.93 -63.08 -7.89
CA ASN A 943 -4.52 -64.27 -7.14
C ASN A 943 -3.06 -64.39 -6.61
N ARG A 944 -2.85 -64.17 -5.31
CA ARG A 944 -1.84 -64.87 -4.49
C ARG A 944 -2.36 -65.12 -3.07
N GLN A 945 -1.93 -66.24 -2.49
CA GLN A 945 -2.54 -66.87 -1.31
C GLN A 945 -2.25 -66.12 -0.01
N ALA A 946 -3.26 -65.97 0.85
CA ALA A 946 -3.10 -65.44 2.20
C ALA A 946 -2.39 -66.47 3.11
N ARG A 947 -1.07 -66.37 3.20
CA ARG A 947 -0.29 -66.95 4.30
C ARG A 947 -0.22 -65.91 5.41
N ALA A 948 -0.36 -66.30 6.68
CA ALA A 948 -0.17 -65.38 7.81
C ALA A 948 1.32 -64.99 7.87
N GLU A 949 1.68 -63.87 7.26
CA GLU A 949 3.06 -63.40 7.18
C GLU A 949 3.49 -62.77 8.51
N ARG A 950 4.68 -63.16 8.98
CA ARG A 950 5.28 -62.62 10.20
C ARG A 950 5.56 -61.13 10.04
N SER A 951 4.99 -60.28 10.88
CA SER A 951 5.34 -58.87 10.90
C SER A 951 6.85 -58.69 11.16
N ALA A 952 7.57 -58.05 10.24
CA ALA A 952 9.01 -57.79 10.40
C ALA A 952 9.29 -56.81 11.56
N VAL A 953 8.43 -55.79 11.72
CA VAL A 953 8.49 -54.83 12.82
C VAL A 953 8.20 -55.52 14.16
N GLY A 954 7.13 -56.31 14.21
CA GLY A 954 6.78 -57.10 15.40
C GLY A 954 7.87 -58.11 15.78
N ALA A 955 8.47 -58.78 14.80
CA ALA A 955 9.61 -59.67 15.02
C ALA A 955 10.85 -58.94 15.56
N GLY A 956 11.08 -57.69 15.12
CA GLY A 956 12.11 -56.81 15.65
C GLY A 956 11.88 -56.45 17.12
N VAL A 957 10.65 -56.06 17.48
CA VAL A 957 10.23 -55.79 18.86
C VAL A 957 10.42 -57.04 19.73
N TRP A 958 9.94 -58.20 19.26
CA TRP A 958 10.11 -59.48 19.96
C TRP A 958 11.57 -59.83 20.23
N LYS A 959 12.45 -59.64 19.24
CA LYS A 959 13.90 -59.88 19.38
C LYS A 959 14.53 -58.94 20.41
N ARG A 960 14.15 -57.66 20.46
CA ARG A 960 14.66 -56.70 21.44
C ARG A 960 14.16 -56.99 22.86
N VAL A 961 12.87 -57.30 23.03
CA VAL A 961 12.31 -57.72 24.33
C VAL A 961 12.98 -59.00 24.84
N ARG A 962 13.26 -59.96 23.95
CA ARG A 962 14.01 -61.17 24.28
C ARG A 962 15.42 -60.85 24.80
N LEU A 963 16.18 -59.99 24.11
CA LEU A 963 17.53 -59.60 24.56
C LEU A 963 17.50 -58.93 25.95
N LYS A 964 16.57 -58.01 26.20
CA LYS A 964 16.36 -57.40 27.53
C LYS A 964 16.07 -58.45 28.62
N LEU A 965 15.16 -59.39 28.35
CA LEU A 965 14.79 -60.46 29.30
C LEU A 965 15.87 -61.53 29.50
N GLU A 966 16.71 -61.77 28.49
CA GLU A 966 17.91 -62.60 28.65
C GLU A 966 19.03 -61.89 29.42
N GLY A 967 19.03 -60.56 29.43
CA GLY A 967 20.05 -59.71 30.03
C GLY A 967 21.24 -59.45 29.09
N ARG A 968 20.97 -59.33 27.79
CA ARG A 968 21.93 -59.18 26.67
C ARG A 968 21.66 -57.90 25.87
N ASP A 969 21.35 -56.82 26.57
CA ASP A 969 21.04 -55.49 26.03
C ASP A 969 21.57 -54.48 27.07
N PRO A 970 22.46 -53.52 26.71
CA PRO A 970 22.88 -53.17 25.33
C PRO A 970 23.86 -54.13 24.64
N ASP A 971 24.67 -54.90 25.39
CA ASP A 971 25.68 -55.80 24.82
C ASP A 971 25.12 -57.24 24.59
N PRO A 972 25.04 -57.75 23.33
CA PRO A 972 24.57 -59.10 23.05
C PRO A 972 25.48 -60.24 23.56
N ALA A 973 26.77 -59.97 23.73
CA ALA A 973 27.79 -60.94 24.08
C ALA A 973 27.90 -61.15 25.61
N ARG A 974 27.68 -60.09 26.40
CA ARG A 974 27.69 -60.14 27.87
C ARG A 974 26.30 -60.46 28.43
N ARG A 975 26.28 -61.08 29.63
CA ARG A 975 25.05 -61.40 30.35
C ARG A 975 25.12 -60.96 31.82
N PRO A 976 25.10 -59.65 32.11
CA PRO A 976 25.13 -59.13 33.48
C PRO A 976 24.09 -59.75 34.42
N ALA A 977 24.50 -59.88 35.68
CA ALA A 977 23.60 -60.17 36.79
C ALA A 977 22.47 -59.11 36.87
N PRO A 978 21.27 -59.45 37.37
CA PRO A 978 20.15 -58.51 37.41
C PRO A 978 20.48 -57.18 38.12
N ALA A 979 21.26 -57.23 39.21
CA ALA A 979 21.70 -56.02 39.93
C ALA A 979 22.46 -55.04 39.02
N LEU A 980 23.49 -55.51 38.31
CA LEU A 980 24.28 -54.69 37.39
C LEU A 980 23.46 -54.17 36.20
N GLN A 981 22.46 -54.92 35.72
CA GLN A 981 21.56 -54.42 34.67
C GLN A 981 20.63 -53.32 35.20
N VAL A 982 20.15 -53.43 36.44
CA VAL A 982 19.34 -52.37 37.07
C VAL A 982 20.19 -51.13 37.34
N GLU A 983 21.38 -51.29 37.89
CA GLU A 983 22.33 -50.20 38.16
C GLU A 983 22.68 -49.42 36.90
N HIS A 984 22.99 -50.10 35.79
CA HIS A 984 23.22 -49.47 34.49
C HIS A 984 22.00 -48.73 33.95
N ILE A 985 20.80 -49.33 34.02
CA ILE A 985 19.55 -48.68 33.56
C ILE A 985 19.22 -47.45 34.40
N VAL A 986 19.40 -47.50 35.72
CA VAL A 986 19.21 -46.34 36.61
C VAL A 986 20.24 -45.28 36.26
N SER A 987 21.53 -45.64 36.12
CA SER A 987 22.60 -44.71 35.78
C SER A 987 22.39 -44.00 34.44
N GLU A 988 21.83 -44.65 33.41
CA GLU A 988 21.48 -43.99 32.15
C GLU A 988 20.22 -43.13 32.28
N ALA A 989 19.20 -43.60 33.00
CA ALA A 989 17.92 -42.90 33.16
C ALA A 989 18.01 -41.66 34.07
N THR A 990 18.95 -41.63 35.01
CA THR A 990 19.23 -40.46 35.85
C THR A 990 20.44 -39.65 35.39
N HIS A 991 21.02 -39.94 34.21
CA HIS A 991 22.15 -39.18 33.72
C HIS A 991 21.67 -37.79 33.26
N PRO A 992 22.22 -36.68 33.79
CA PRO A 992 21.77 -35.34 33.43
C PRO A 992 21.84 -35.12 31.92
N ASP A 993 22.95 -35.48 31.27
CA ASP A 993 23.10 -35.31 29.82
C ASP A 993 22.02 -36.04 28.99
N ASN A 994 21.49 -37.18 29.46
CA ASN A 994 20.39 -37.88 28.79
C ASN A 994 19.04 -37.21 29.04
N LEU A 995 18.85 -36.64 30.24
CA LEU A 995 17.63 -35.92 30.63
C LEU A 995 17.53 -34.55 29.96
N CYS A 996 18.66 -33.84 29.82
CA CYS A 996 18.78 -32.56 29.10
C CYS A 996 18.44 -32.67 27.60
N LEU A 997 18.58 -33.87 27.01
CA LEU A 997 18.26 -34.16 25.61
C LEU A 997 16.80 -34.64 25.41
N MET A 998 16.00 -34.72 26.46
CA MET A 998 14.58 -35.06 26.33
C MET A 998 13.75 -33.85 25.87
N TYR A 999 12.68 -34.13 25.12
CA TYR A 999 11.73 -33.12 24.68
C TYR A 999 11.16 -32.34 25.87
N GLU A 1000 11.09 -31.01 25.77
CA GLU A 1000 10.72 -30.09 26.86
C GLU A 1000 9.38 -30.43 27.53
N GLY A 1001 8.39 -30.91 26.77
CA GLY A 1001 7.09 -31.35 27.31
C GLY A 1001 7.14 -32.60 28.20
N TRP A 1002 8.30 -33.26 28.30
CA TRP A 1002 8.57 -34.33 29.28
C TRP A 1002 8.98 -33.78 30.66
N MET A 1003 9.30 -32.48 30.75
CA MET A 1003 9.63 -31.73 31.98
C MET A 1003 10.66 -32.42 32.88
N ALA A 1004 11.76 -32.91 32.31
CA ALA A 1004 12.76 -33.72 33.01
C ALA A 1004 13.51 -33.03 34.17
N TRP A 1005 13.22 -31.75 34.43
CA TRP A 1005 13.82 -30.91 35.47
C TRP A 1005 12.88 -30.62 36.67
N VAL A 1006 11.69 -31.24 36.72
CA VAL A 1006 10.63 -31.03 37.73
C VAL A 1006 10.46 -32.25 38.65
#